data_AF-A0A4Y7MT65-F1
#
_entry.id   AF-A0A4Y7MT65-F1
#
_cell.length_a   1.000
_cell.length_b   1.000
_cell.length_c   1.000
_cell.angle_alpha   90.00
_cell.angle_beta   90.00
_cell.angle_gamma   90.00
#
_symmetry.space_group_name_H-M   'P 1'
#
loop_
_entity.id
_entity.type
_entity.pdbx_description
1 polymer ?
#
loop_
_entity_poly.entity_id
_entity_poly.type
_entity_poly.pdbx_seq_one_letter_code
_entity_poly.pdbx_strand_id
1 'polypeptide(L)'
;MDRLTKKEKEYKEVIEQQKEQLGRYEKKLRDVVHAYKGIQKEKEALEASLKALAEAKNSADDGNSAENISGIDSSTSLEGIKNDTEDGASANKERDTLRLLKTQLTTLSESLATITAEKSRSEANFQQDRKRLLLEKESLEKALAGACNQADIASQSFKQQLSELKSNLSTEKAERSRESTNNQVILRELQKTIAEERQKRENLESEMNSKSRLSHQASNQSSNQLEVAERKFRDLRNELESTKMKLFAAEQKLQQPSHLMQLQNEMADLKIHHRLAIQQEQRNALEAKEDARKLAEAHEKRVASLEARLAEFSERIGSYDRLRQQDLSTVSKLREQLNTMQSAPSQASNHNEEEYDVPKIIDKITSLKNRLMEVNRRSNANINLAAILDLDNASSDSDHHEACQLELQQLKQELEWYKREEKPVDVKAVAVAAHTEEEVNQMRVQIQFLRSEMEHGEDEHKDSMRSIQESWAKERSEWKDEMGQMERTCRVRVADMEQQLQKQRERSLTLLQEKDEELASLRESLNLKSGSALSPVTSSTKTSDSNDEWPESLAPLASMTLGASASGGQILHYVEELARKEGEILGLRRSKNQLEASLREMQMTFVTMEHKVAEQKQHLHEELARLERNQSREGANLEYLKNVLLEFFLHSDPSSQSHMFNAIAACLHFSPKEIQRVRSQHPKWKLNLV
;
A
#
# COMPACT_ATOMS: atom_id res chain seq x y z
N MET A 1 -19.49 -22.90 16.15
CA MET A 1 -18.32 -23.78 16.15
C MET A 1 -17.01 -23.00 16.05
N ASP A 2 -16.87 -22.03 15.13
CA ASP A 2 -15.60 -21.30 14.90
C ASP A 2 -15.08 -20.42 16.06
N ARG A 3 -15.97 -19.91 16.93
CA ARG A 3 -15.54 -19.17 18.13
C ARG A 3 -14.96 -20.07 19.22
N LEU A 4 -15.38 -21.33 19.29
CA LEU A 4 -14.86 -22.31 20.25
C LEU A 4 -13.48 -22.80 19.80
N THR A 5 -13.30 -23.07 18.50
CA THR A 5 -12.00 -23.49 17.94
C THR A 5 -10.95 -22.39 18.01
N LYS A 6 -11.34 -21.11 17.88
CA LYS A 6 -10.43 -19.97 18.08
C LYS A 6 -9.96 -19.86 19.53
N LYS A 7 -10.86 -19.97 20.50
CA LYS A 7 -10.51 -19.97 21.94
C LYS A 7 -9.63 -21.17 22.30
N GLU A 8 -9.91 -22.36 21.78
CA GLU A 8 -9.06 -23.53 21.97
C GLU A 8 -7.65 -23.34 21.42
N LYS A 9 -7.51 -22.65 20.29
CA LYS A 9 -6.21 -22.30 19.70
C LYS A 9 -5.46 -21.29 20.57
N GLU A 10 -6.13 -20.25 21.05
CA GLU A 10 -5.56 -19.25 21.97
C GLU A 10 -5.11 -19.90 23.29
N TYR A 11 -5.91 -20.82 23.87
CA TYR A 11 -5.51 -21.54 25.08
C TYR A 11 -4.32 -22.48 24.86
N LYS A 12 -4.25 -23.17 23.70
CA LYS A 12 -3.08 -23.99 23.35
C LYS A 12 -1.82 -23.15 23.24
N GLU A 13 -1.92 -21.99 22.60
CA GLU A 13 -0.79 -21.05 22.45
C GLU A 13 -0.32 -20.52 23.81
N VAL A 14 -1.25 -20.17 24.71
CA VAL A 14 -0.91 -19.77 26.09
C VAL A 14 -0.24 -20.93 26.86
N ILE A 15 -0.73 -22.17 26.71
CA ILE A 15 -0.12 -23.35 27.35
C ILE A 15 1.30 -23.60 26.81
N GLU A 16 1.53 -23.43 25.50
CA GLU A 16 2.86 -23.53 24.91
C GLU A 16 3.80 -22.44 25.43
N GLN A 17 3.34 -21.18 25.49
CA GLN A 17 4.10 -20.08 26.08
C GLN A 17 4.44 -20.34 27.56
N GLN A 18 3.49 -20.86 28.34
CA GLN A 18 3.72 -21.22 29.74
C GLN A 18 4.72 -22.38 29.88
N LYS A 19 4.66 -23.40 29.01
CA LYS A 19 5.65 -24.49 28.98
C LYS A 19 7.04 -23.97 28.64
N GLU A 20 7.15 -23.05 27.68
CA GLU A 20 8.42 -22.44 27.32
C GLU A 20 9.00 -21.60 28.47
N GLN A 21 8.16 -20.80 29.14
CA GLN A 21 8.55 -20.04 30.32
C GLN A 21 9.01 -20.97 31.46
N LEU A 22 8.28 -22.05 31.74
CA LEU A 22 8.68 -23.05 32.73
C LEU A 22 10.02 -23.70 32.38
N GLY A 23 10.24 -24.06 31.11
CA GLY A 23 11.54 -24.59 30.65
C GLY A 23 12.69 -23.60 30.85
N ARG A 24 12.45 -22.30 30.62
CA ARG A 24 13.44 -21.24 30.89
C ARG A 24 13.73 -21.11 32.39
N TYR A 25 12.70 -21.13 33.24
CA TYR A 25 12.87 -21.06 34.69
C TYR A 25 13.56 -22.30 35.26
N GLU A 26 13.21 -23.48 34.79
CA GLU A 26 13.84 -24.74 35.17
C GLU A 26 15.33 -24.75 34.80
N LYS A 27 15.68 -24.24 33.60
CA LYS A 27 17.07 -24.07 33.20
C LYS A 27 17.81 -23.06 34.10
N LYS A 28 17.23 -21.89 34.35
CA LYS A 28 17.82 -20.90 35.27
C LYS A 28 18.01 -21.46 36.67
N LEU A 29 17.04 -22.22 37.19
CA LEU A 29 17.13 -22.85 38.49
C LEU A 29 18.23 -23.91 38.53
N ARG A 30 18.35 -24.73 37.48
CA ARG A 30 19.48 -25.66 37.33
C ARG A 30 20.82 -24.91 37.37
N ASP A 31 20.95 -23.82 36.62
CA ASP A 31 22.20 -23.05 36.57
C ASP A 31 22.54 -22.44 37.94
N VAL A 32 21.54 -21.90 38.66
CA VAL A 32 21.68 -21.38 40.03
C VAL A 32 22.10 -22.50 41.00
N VAL A 33 21.51 -23.69 40.90
CA VAL A 33 21.87 -24.84 41.75
C VAL A 33 23.30 -25.30 41.46
N HIS A 34 23.75 -25.30 40.21
CA HIS A 34 25.14 -25.63 39.86
C HIS A 34 26.11 -24.58 40.40
N ALA A 35 25.80 -23.29 40.25
CA ALA A 35 26.60 -22.21 40.81
C ALA A 35 26.69 -22.30 42.34
N TYR A 36 25.56 -22.54 43.02
CA TYR A 36 25.51 -22.74 44.47
C TYR A 36 26.36 -23.93 44.92
N LYS A 37 26.28 -25.07 44.22
CA LYS A 37 27.13 -26.25 44.51
C LYS A 37 28.62 -25.97 44.29
N GLY A 38 28.99 -25.15 43.30
CA GLY A 38 30.38 -24.73 43.08
C GLY A 38 30.88 -23.86 44.23
N ILE A 39 30.14 -22.81 44.58
CA ILE A 39 30.45 -21.90 45.70
C ILE A 39 30.51 -22.66 47.02
N GLN A 40 29.63 -23.63 47.24
CA GLN A 40 29.62 -24.45 48.44
C GLN A 40 30.90 -25.30 48.55
N LYS A 41 31.41 -25.85 47.44
CA LYS A 41 32.70 -26.57 47.43
C LYS A 41 33.88 -25.66 47.70
N GLU A 42 33.88 -24.43 47.15
CA GLU A 42 34.89 -23.42 47.46
C GLU A 42 34.86 -23.04 48.95
N LYS A 43 33.66 -22.84 49.50
CA LYS A 43 33.47 -22.57 50.93
C LYS A 43 33.99 -23.72 51.80
N GLU A 44 33.63 -24.97 51.50
CA GLU A 44 34.08 -26.16 52.24
C GLU A 44 35.61 -26.32 52.16
N ALA A 45 36.21 -26.06 50.99
CA ALA A 45 37.66 -26.07 50.82
C ALA A 45 38.35 -24.96 51.64
N LEU A 46 37.78 -23.75 51.67
CA LEU A 46 38.28 -22.63 52.47
C LEU A 46 38.12 -22.88 53.98
N GLU A 47 37.00 -23.43 54.42
CA GLU A 47 36.77 -23.81 55.83
C GLU A 47 37.75 -24.91 56.27
N ALA A 48 38.02 -25.90 55.41
CA ALA A 48 39.05 -26.91 55.67
C ALA A 48 40.46 -26.30 55.78
N SER A 49 40.78 -25.31 54.93
CA SER A 49 42.05 -24.58 54.99
C SER A 49 42.19 -23.75 56.27
N LEU A 50 41.12 -23.07 56.69
CA LEU A 50 41.08 -22.26 57.90
C LEU A 50 41.19 -23.12 59.16
N LYS A 51 40.55 -24.29 59.18
CA LYS A 51 40.64 -25.23 60.29
C LYS A 51 42.05 -25.79 60.43
N ALA A 52 42.69 -26.16 59.33
CA ALA A 52 44.08 -26.62 59.33
C ALA A 52 45.06 -25.53 59.83
N LEU A 53 44.84 -24.26 59.45
CA LEU A 53 45.60 -23.10 59.94
C LEU A 53 45.33 -22.78 61.43
N ALA A 54 44.09 -22.91 61.90
CA ALA A 54 43.73 -22.68 63.29
C ALA A 54 44.34 -23.75 64.23
N GLU A 55 44.39 -25.01 63.79
CA GLU A 55 45.07 -26.11 64.50
C GLU A 55 46.60 -25.92 64.55
N ALA A 56 47.20 -25.23 63.57
CA ALA A 56 48.61 -24.85 63.58
C ALA A 56 48.90 -23.69 64.56
N LYS A 57 47.95 -22.76 64.75
CA LYS A 57 48.09 -21.65 65.70
C LYS A 57 47.99 -22.10 67.16
N ASN A 58 47.11 -23.07 67.44
CA ASN A 58 46.91 -23.59 68.80
C ASN A 58 48.04 -24.52 69.27
N SER A 59 48.85 -25.06 68.36
CA SER A 59 50.03 -25.88 68.69
C SER A 59 51.33 -25.05 68.85
N ALA A 60 51.31 -23.76 68.49
CA ALA A 60 52.43 -22.84 68.62
C ALA A 60 52.39 -21.97 69.91
N ASP A 61 51.27 -21.93 70.63
CA ASP A 61 51.04 -21.03 71.78
C ASP A 61 51.45 -21.62 73.15
N ASP A 62 51.91 -22.88 73.19
CA ASP A 62 52.28 -23.59 74.44
C ASP A 62 53.81 -23.65 74.68
N GLY A 63 54.57 -22.70 74.11
CA GLY A 63 56.02 -22.64 74.24
C GLY A 63 56.57 -21.23 74.06
N ASN A 64 56.42 -20.37 75.08
CA ASN A 64 56.92 -19.01 75.04
C ASN A 64 58.30 -18.90 75.72
N SER A 65 59.33 -18.47 75.00
CA SER A 65 60.30 -17.47 75.50
C SER A 65 61.10 -16.86 74.36
N ALA A 66 61.18 -15.53 74.43
CA ALA A 66 61.81 -14.62 73.51
C ALA A 66 63.28 -14.95 73.19
N GLU A 67 63.66 -14.71 71.93
CA GLU A 67 64.89 -13.99 71.62
C GLU A 67 64.78 -13.28 70.27
N ASN A 68 64.96 -11.96 70.32
CA ASN A 68 65.34 -11.14 69.17
C ASN A 68 66.66 -11.67 68.61
N ILE A 69 66.80 -11.82 67.29
CA ILE A 69 68.03 -11.46 66.56
C ILE A 69 67.71 -11.25 65.08
N SER A 70 68.17 -10.09 64.62
CA SER A 70 68.26 -9.60 63.25
C SER A 70 69.22 -10.41 62.38
N GLY A 71 68.93 -10.49 61.07
CA GLY A 71 69.96 -10.39 60.03
C GLY A 71 70.31 -11.67 59.26
N ILE A 72 69.92 -11.67 57.99
CA ILE A 72 70.76 -11.86 56.80
C ILE A 72 71.40 -13.23 56.47
N ASP A 73 71.00 -13.72 55.30
CA ASP A 73 71.73 -14.40 54.22
C ASP A 73 72.45 -15.76 54.37
N SER A 74 72.11 -16.60 53.38
CA SER A 74 73.00 -17.45 52.54
C SER A 74 73.61 -18.75 53.08
N SER A 75 73.09 -19.85 52.49
CA SER A 75 73.80 -20.98 51.85
C SER A 75 74.86 -21.84 52.59
N THR A 76 74.77 -23.14 52.27
CA THR A 76 75.84 -24.16 52.12
C THR A 76 76.41 -24.92 53.33
N SER A 77 76.04 -26.21 53.36
CA SER A 77 76.91 -27.40 53.39
C SER A 77 77.43 -28.02 54.70
N LEU A 78 77.08 -29.32 54.82
CA LEU A 78 77.88 -30.51 55.20
C LEU A 78 78.16 -30.86 56.68
N GLU A 79 77.57 -32.02 57.04
CA GLU A 79 78.13 -33.19 57.75
C GLU A 79 79.02 -33.05 58.99
N GLY A 80 78.60 -33.71 60.09
CA GLY A 80 79.55 -34.41 60.97
C GLY A 80 79.13 -34.66 62.43
N ILE A 81 78.95 -35.95 62.76
CA ILE A 81 79.32 -36.63 64.04
C ILE A 81 78.30 -36.67 65.20
N LYS A 82 77.57 -37.79 65.23
CA LYS A 82 77.42 -38.84 66.27
C LYS A 82 77.31 -38.50 67.78
N ASN A 83 76.33 -39.23 68.37
CA ASN A 83 76.23 -39.78 69.74
C ASN A 83 75.88 -38.74 70.85
N ASP A 84 75.03 -38.98 71.86
CA ASP A 84 74.47 -40.19 72.44
C ASP A 84 73.02 -39.99 72.93
N THR A 85 72.36 -41.13 73.12
CA THR A 85 71.12 -41.40 73.85
C THR A 85 70.72 -40.42 74.97
N GLU A 86 69.54 -39.80 74.82
CA GLU A 86 68.45 -39.70 75.81
C GLU A 86 67.32 -38.84 75.22
N ASP A 87 66.48 -39.37 74.32
CA ASP A 87 65.25 -38.65 73.93
C ASP A 87 64.14 -39.48 73.28
N GLY A 88 63.72 -40.57 73.95
CA GLY A 88 62.59 -41.38 73.50
C GLY A 88 61.23 -40.68 73.57
N ALA A 89 61.13 -39.56 74.30
CA ALA A 89 59.90 -38.80 74.49
C ALA A 89 59.82 -37.52 73.62
N SER A 90 60.96 -36.88 73.30
CA SER A 90 60.99 -35.71 72.42
C SER A 90 60.91 -36.09 70.94
N ALA A 91 61.58 -37.17 70.51
CA ALA A 91 61.53 -37.64 69.12
C ALA A 91 60.13 -38.09 68.66
N ASN A 92 59.29 -38.60 69.57
CA ASN A 92 57.88 -38.92 69.25
C ASN A 92 57.04 -37.66 69.10
N LYS A 93 57.25 -36.64 69.94
CA LYS A 93 56.57 -35.34 69.82
C LYS A 93 56.93 -34.64 68.50
N GLU A 94 58.21 -34.63 68.11
CA GLU A 94 58.63 -34.09 66.81
C GLU A 94 58.08 -34.90 65.62
N ARG A 95 58.01 -36.23 65.74
CA ARG A 95 57.44 -37.06 64.69
C ARG A 95 55.93 -36.85 64.54
N ASP A 96 55.24 -36.58 65.63
CA ASP A 96 53.81 -36.30 65.64
C ASP A 96 53.50 -34.87 65.19
N THR A 97 54.33 -33.87 65.51
CA THR A 97 54.23 -32.52 64.93
C THR A 97 54.54 -32.52 63.43
N LEU A 98 55.54 -33.28 62.98
CA LEU A 98 55.83 -33.46 61.56
C LEU A 98 54.69 -34.17 60.81
N ARG A 99 54.03 -35.15 61.44
CA ARG A 99 52.83 -35.78 60.87
C ARG A 99 51.68 -34.79 60.78
N LEU A 100 51.46 -33.96 61.80
CA LEU A 100 50.42 -32.93 61.83
C LEU A 100 50.66 -31.87 60.74
N LEU A 101 51.88 -31.35 60.62
CA LEU A 101 52.31 -30.44 59.55
C LEU A 101 52.12 -31.06 58.16
N LYS A 102 52.43 -32.35 58.01
CA LYS A 102 52.23 -33.08 56.75
C LYS A 102 50.74 -33.20 56.40
N THR A 103 49.88 -33.49 57.39
CA THR A 103 48.42 -33.53 57.17
C THR A 103 47.85 -32.16 56.84
N GLN A 104 48.35 -31.09 57.46
CA GLN A 104 47.97 -29.71 57.17
C GLN A 104 48.40 -29.29 55.76
N LEU A 105 49.62 -29.64 55.35
CA LEU A 105 50.12 -29.38 54.00
C LEU A 105 49.27 -30.11 52.95
N THR A 106 48.87 -31.36 53.20
CA THR A 106 48.00 -32.10 52.29
C THR A 106 46.61 -31.47 52.19
N THR A 107 46.01 -31.05 53.31
CA THR A 107 44.70 -30.38 53.32
C THR A 107 44.74 -29.02 52.63
N LEU A 108 45.80 -28.22 52.84
CA LEU A 108 46.01 -26.96 52.14
C LEU A 108 46.22 -27.18 50.63
N SER A 109 47.00 -28.18 50.25
CA SER A 109 47.22 -28.54 48.85
C SER A 109 45.92 -28.99 48.16
N GLU A 110 45.08 -29.79 48.83
CA GLU A 110 43.79 -30.24 48.32
C GLU A 110 42.77 -29.09 48.21
N SER A 111 42.74 -28.19 49.18
CA SER A 111 41.89 -26.99 49.14
C SER A 111 42.29 -26.05 48.00
N LEU A 112 43.59 -25.82 47.79
CA LEU A 112 44.12 -25.01 46.70
C LEU A 112 43.85 -25.65 45.34
N ALA A 113 43.99 -26.98 45.23
CA ALA A 113 43.64 -27.71 44.02
C ALA A 113 42.14 -27.59 43.67
N THR A 114 41.26 -27.64 44.68
CA THR A 114 39.81 -27.50 44.50
C THR A 114 39.43 -26.10 44.04
N ILE A 115 39.98 -25.05 44.68
CA ILE A 115 39.76 -23.65 44.28
C ILE A 115 40.33 -23.38 42.88
N THR A 116 41.49 -23.94 42.55
CA THR A 116 42.09 -23.80 41.22
C THR A 116 41.25 -24.50 40.15
N ALA A 117 40.68 -25.67 40.45
CA ALA A 117 39.80 -26.40 39.55
C ALA A 117 38.47 -25.67 39.31
N GLU A 118 37.80 -25.14 40.34
CA GLU A 118 36.57 -24.38 40.17
C GLU A 118 36.82 -23.00 39.52
N LYS A 119 37.96 -22.34 39.81
CA LYS A 119 38.39 -21.13 39.08
C LYS A 119 38.61 -21.41 37.60
N SER A 120 39.31 -22.49 37.25
CA SER A 120 39.52 -22.90 35.86
C SER A 120 38.20 -23.24 35.16
N ARG A 121 37.28 -23.93 35.85
CA ARG A 121 35.95 -24.24 35.32
C ARG A 121 35.12 -22.97 35.07
N SER A 122 35.08 -22.04 36.02
CA SER A 122 34.35 -20.78 35.87
C SER A 122 34.92 -19.91 34.75
N GLU A 123 36.25 -19.85 34.62
CA GLU A 123 36.93 -19.16 33.52
C GLU A 123 36.63 -19.80 32.16
N ALA A 124 36.65 -21.14 32.06
CA ALA A 124 36.29 -21.86 30.84
C ALA A 124 34.83 -21.58 30.41
N ASN A 125 33.90 -21.57 31.36
CA ASN A 125 32.50 -21.21 31.11
C ASN A 125 32.38 -19.76 30.62
N PHE A 126 33.08 -18.82 31.25
CA PHE A 126 33.10 -17.42 30.81
C PHE A 126 33.66 -17.26 29.39
N GLN A 127 34.73 -17.97 29.06
CA GLN A 127 35.30 -17.97 27.71
C GLN A 127 34.32 -18.57 26.68
N GLN A 128 33.59 -19.63 27.04
CA GLN A 128 32.57 -20.23 26.19
C GLN A 128 31.38 -19.29 25.98
N ASP A 129 30.88 -18.65 27.03
CA ASP A 129 29.77 -17.70 26.96
C ASP A 129 30.16 -16.46 26.15
N ARG A 130 31.39 -15.95 26.31
CA ARG A 130 31.92 -14.87 25.47
C ARG A 130 31.93 -15.27 24.00
N LYS A 131 32.41 -16.48 23.65
CA LYS A 131 32.39 -16.97 22.26
C LYS A 131 30.95 -17.12 21.74
N ARG A 132 30.03 -17.63 22.56
CA ARG A 132 28.62 -17.78 22.22
C ARG A 132 27.97 -16.44 21.92
N LEU A 133 28.16 -15.45 22.79
CA LEU A 133 27.60 -14.10 22.63
C LEU A 133 28.16 -13.40 21.40
N LEU A 134 29.45 -13.61 21.06
CA LEU A 134 30.02 -13.08 19.82
C LEU A 134 29.40 -13.71 18.57
N LEU A 135 29.17 -15.03 18.57
CA LEU A 135 28.51 -15.71 17.44
C LEU A 135 27.03 -15.32 17.31
N GLU A 136 26.33 -15.13 18.44
CA GLU A 136 24.96 -14.65 18.45
C GLU A 136 24.88 -13.19 17.96
N LYS A 137 25.82 -12.34 18.36
CA LYS A 137 25.94 -10.98 17.82
C LYS A 137 26.17 -11.01 16.31
N GLU A 138 27.11 -11.81 15.82
CA GLU A 138 27.42 -11.90 14.38
C GLU A 138 26.22 -12.44 13.58
N SER A 139 25.47 -13.42 14.12
CA SER A 139 24.28 -13.95 13.45
C SER A 139 23.14 -12.94 13.42
N LEU A 140 22.94 -12.18 14.50
CA LEU A 140 21.96 -11.09 14.56
C LEU A 140 22.35 -9.93 13.64
N GLU A 141 23.62 -9.56 13.56
CA GLU A 141 24.13 -8.53 12.63
C GLU A 141 23.91 -8.96 11.17
N LYS A 142 24.16 -10.23 10.83
CA LYS A 142 23.87 -10.77 9.49
C LYS A 142 22.36 -10.79 9.19
N ALA A 143 21.54 -11.18 10.15
CA ALA A 143 20.08 -11.17 9.99
C ALA A 143 19.55 -9.74 9.82
N LEU A 144 20.05 -8.78 10.59
CA LEU A 144 19.71 -7.36 10.48
C LEU A 144 20.12 -6.80 9.12
N ALA A 145 21.34 -7.08 8.67
CA ALA A 145 21.81 -6.67 7.34
C ALA A 145 20.95 -7.27 6.22
N GLY A 146 20.58 -8.55 6.34
CA GLY A 146 19.64 -9.21 5.42
C GLY A 146 18.27 -8.53 5.38
N ALA A 147 17.70 -8.22 6.54
CA ALA A 147 16.43 -7.52 6.65
C ALA A 147 16.47 -6.10 6.07
N CYS A 148 17.55 -5.35 6.32
CA CYS A 148 17.77 -4.03 5.71
C CYS A 148 17.85 -4.12 4.19
N ASN A 149 18.65 -5.04 3.65
CA ASN A 149 18.75 -5.24 2.19
C ASN A 149 17.40 -5.63 1.57
N GLN A 150 16.62 -6.46 2.24
CA GLN A 150 15.28 -6.84 1.77
C GLN A 150 14.31 -5.64 1.78
N ALA A 151 14.36 -4.81 2.82
CA ALA A 151 13.59 -3.57 2.90
C ALA A 151 14.00 -2.57 1.81
N ASP A 152 15.29 -2.46 1.50
CA ASP A 152 15.80 -1.61 0.43
C ASP A 152 15.34 -2.07 -0.96
N ILE A 153 15.39 -3.39 -1.22
CA ILE A 153 14.88 -3.98 -2.48
C ILE A 153 13.37 -3.71 -2.61
N ALA A 154 12.59 -3.92 -1.55
CA ALA A 154 11.15 -3.65 -1.56
C ALA A 154 10.85 -2.16 -1.79
N SER A 155 11.60 -1.26 -1.14
CA SER A 155 11.50 0.19 -1.34
C SER A 155 11.81 0.58 -2.78
N GLN A 156 12.84 -0.01 -3.39
CA GLN A 156 13.18 0.22 -4.80
C GLN A 156 12.09 -0.31 -5.75
N SER A 157 11.53 -1.49 -5.51
CA SER A 157 10.44 -2.02 -6.33
C SER A 157 9.18 -1.16 -6.23
N PHE A 158 8.82 -0.67 -5.04
CA PHE A 158 7.68 0.23 -4.88
C PHE A 158 7.92 1.58 -5.56
N LYS A 159 9.14 2.13 -5.49
CA LYS A 159 9.51 3.35 -6.23
C LYS A 159 9.37 3.14 -7.74
N GLN A 160 9.78 1.98 -8.25
CA GLN A 160 9.64 1.64 -9.67
C GLN A 160 8.17 1.55 -10.08
N GLN A 161 7.34 0.82 -9.32
CA GLN A 161 5.90 0.71 -9.55
C GLN A 161 5.22 2.09 -9.52
N LEU A 162 5.59 2.96 -8.57
CA LEU A 162 5.07 4.32 -8.53
C LEU A 162 5.50 5.16 -9.74
N SER A 163 6.72 4.99 -10.24
CA SER A 163 7.18 5.69 -11.45
C SER A 163 6.44 5.20 -12.71
N GLU A 164 6.15 3.90 -12.80
CA GLU A 164 5.40 3.29 -13.89
C GLU A 164 3.93 3.74 -13.86
N LEU A 165 3.27 3.71 -12.70
CA LEU A 165 1.91 4.23 -12.55
C LEU A 165 1.81 5.73 -12.87
N LYS A 166 2.81 6.53 -12.48
CA LYS A 166 2.88 7.96 -12.85
C LYS A 166 3.02 8.14 -14.36
N SER A 167 3.86 7.32 -15.01
CA SER A 167 4.01 7.34 -16.47
C SER A 167 2.70 6.96 -17.16
N ASN A 168 2.07 5.86 -16.75
CA ASN A 168 0.80 5.38 -17.31
C ASN A 168 -0.33 6.40 -17.11
N LEU A 169 -0.41 7.05 -15.94
CA LEU A 169 -1.37 8.13 -15.73
C LEU A 169 -1.10 9.33 -16.64
N SER A 170 0.17 9.64 -16.90
CA SER A 170 0.54 10.72 -17.82
C SER A 170 0.19 10.40 -19.27
N THR A 171 0.43 9.16 -19.72
CA THR A 171 0.08 8.73 -21.08
C THR A 171 -1.44 8.74 -21.28
N GLU A 172 -2.19 8.22 -20.31
CA GLU A 172 -3.65 8.17 -20.39
C GLU A 172 -4.25 9.59 -20.37
N LYS A 173 -3.72 10.51 -19.55
CA LYS A 173 -4.10 11.93 -19.62
C LYS A 173 -3.83 12.55 -20.99
N ALA A 174 -2.69 12.22 -21.62
CA ALA A 174 -2.37 12.70 -22.95
C ALA A 174 -3.31 12.10 -24.01
N GLU A 175 -3.69 10.83 -23.88
CA GLU A 175 -4.65 10.16 -24.76
C GLU A 175 -6.05 10.77 -24.63
N ARG A 176 -6.59 10.95 -23.41
CA ARG A 176 -7.87 11.66 -23.21
C ARG A 176 -7.83 13.08 -23.76
N SER A 177 -6.71 13.79 -23.62
CA SER A 177 -6.55 15.11 -24.23
C SER A 177 -6.58 15.04 -25.76
N ARG A 178 -5.89 14.05 -26.36
CA ARG A 178 -5.91 13.83 -27.82
C ARG A 178 -7.31 13.47 -28.31
N GLU A 179 -8.01 12.57 -27.63
CA GLU A 179 -9.39 12.20 -27.95
C GLU A 179 -10.33 13.40 -27.84
N SER A 180 -10.20 14.22 -26.78
CA SER A 180 -10.97 15.46 -26.65
C SER A 180 -10.72 16.42 -27.81
N THR A 181 -9.45 16.60 -28.23
CA THR A 181 -9.13 17.43 -29.40
C THR A 181 -9.68 16.84 -30.70
N ASN A 182 -9.62 15.51 -30.88
CA ASN A 182 -10.14 14.83 -32.07
C ASN A 182 -11.67 14.95 -32.14
N ASN A 183 -12.36 14.70 -31.02
CA ASN A 183 -13.80 14.90 -30.90
C ASN A 183 -14.20 16.34 -31.24
N GLN A 184 -13.39 17.32 -30.82
CA GLN A 184 -13.61 18.72 -31.18
C GLN A 184 -13.41 18.98 -32.69
N VAL A 185 -12.44 18.33 -33.34
CA VAL A 185 -12.24 18.41 -34.80
C VAL A 185 -13.43 17.79 -35.53
N ILE A 186 -13.83 16.56 -35.16
CA ILE A 186 -14.97 15.86 -35.74
C ILE A 186 -16.26 16.69 -35.60
N LEU A 187 -16.50 17.31 -34.44
CA LEU A 187 -17.65 18.20 -34.24
C LEU A 187 -17.63 19.43 -35.16
N ARG A 188 -16.45 20.05 -35.37
CA ARG A 188 -16.31 21.16 -36.32
C ARG A 188 -16.55 20.71 -37.76
N GLU A 189 -16.06 19.53 -38.14
CA GLU A 189 -16.28 18.96 -39.46
C GLU A 189 -17.75 18.62 -39.69
N LEU A 190 -18.43 18.00 -38.73
CA LEU A 190 -19.88 17.74 -38.80
C LEU A 190 -20.69 19.03 -38.87
N GLN A 191 -20.33 20.06 -38.11
CA GLN A 191 -20.98 21.37 -38.22
C GLN A 191 -20.77 22.00 -39.61
N LYS A 192 -19.56 21.87 -40.16
CA LYS A 192 -19.24 22.34 -41.51
C LYS A 192 -20.05 21.60 -42.57
N THR A 193 -20.14 20.27 -42.51
CA THR A 193 -20.94 19.50 -43.47
C THR A 193 -22.43 19.81 -43.35
N ILE A 194 -22.97 19.99 -42.15
CA ILE A 194 -24.36 20.45 -41.94
C ILE A 194 -24.56 21.84 -42.55
N ALA A 195 -23.62 22.77 -42.38
CA ALA A 195 -23.70 24.10 -42.98
C ALA A 195 -23.64 24.04 -44.51
N GLU A 196 -22.76 23.21 -45.08
CA GLU A 196 -22.67 22.98 -46.53
C GLU A 196 -23.96 22.36 -47.09
N GLU A 197 -24.56 21.39 -46.40
CA GLU A 197 -25.84 20.80 -46.81
C GLU A 197 -27.01 21.79 -46.71
N ARG A 198 -27.04 22.63 -45.66
CA ARG A 198 -28.01 23.74 -45.55
C ARG A 198 -27.85 24.73 -46.69
N GLN A 199 -26.61 25.11 -47.02
CA GLN A 199 -26.32 26.02 -48.13
C GLN A 199 -26.73 25.40 -49.48
N LYS A 200 -26.44 24.11 -49.71
CA LYS A 200 -26.87 23.41 -50.93
C LYS A 200 -28.39 23.37 -51.03
N ARG A 201 -29.10 23.10 -49.93
CA ARG A 201 -30.57 23.12 -49.88
C ARG A 201 -31.13 24.51 -50.21
N GLU A 202 -30.58 25.56 -49.61
CA GLU A 202 -30.98 26.94 -49.90
C GLU A 202 -30.72 27.31 -51.36
N ASN A 203 -29.56 26.91 -51.92
CA ASN A 203 -29.25 27.11 -53.32
C ASN A 203 -30.26 26.39 -54.23
N LEU A 204 -30.58 25.12 -53.97
CA LEU A 204 -31.59 24.37 -54.73
C LEU A 204 -32.99 24.95 -54.59
N GLU A 205 -33.37 25.44 -53.41
CA GLU A 205 -34.64 26.11 -53.17
C GLU A 205 -34.71 27.44 -53.92
N SER A 206 -33.61 28.20 -53.97
CA SER A 206 -33.49 29.42 -54.77
C SER A 206 -33.57 29.14 -56.28
N GLU A 207 -32.98 28.04 -56.75
CA GLU A 207 -33.11 27.57 -58.13
C GLU A 207 -34.54 27.12 -58.46
N MET A 208 -35.19 26.39 -57.56
CA MET A 208 -36.59 25.98 -57.73
C MET A 208 -37.51 27.18 -57.76
N ASN A 209 -37.29 28.16 -56.88
CA ASN A 209 -38.03 29.41 -56.85
C ASN A 209 -37.79 30.26 -58.11
N SER A 210 -36.55 30.32 -58.62
CA SER A 210 -36.26 31.03 -59.88
C SER A 210 -36.88 30.32 -61.08
N LYS A 211 -36.79 28.98 -61.18
CA LYS A 211 -37.45 28.17 -62.22
C LYS A 211 -38.97 28.26 -62.14
N SER A 212 -39.56 28.24 -60.95
CA SER A 212 -41.00 28.45 -60.73
C SER A 212 -41.42 29.85 -61.16
N ARG A 213 -40.69 30.91 -60.78
CA ARG A 213 -40.94 32.29 -61.24
C ARG A 213 -40.82 32.41 -62.75
N LEU A 214 -39.80 31.80 -63.36
CA LEU A 214 -39.60 31.78 -64.82
C LEU A 214 -40.72 30.98 -65.52
N SER A 215 -41.20 29.89 -64.93
CA SER A 215 -42.35 29.13 -65.45
C SER A 215 -43.65 29.93 -65.35
N HIS A 216 -43.89 30.63 -64.24
CA HIS A 216 -45.02 31.55 -64.08
C HIS A 216 -44.94 32.76 -65.02
N GLN A 217 -43.74 33.27 -65.31
CA GLN A 217 -43.52 34.31 -66.31
C GLN A 217 -43.71 33.76 -67.74
N ALA A 218 -43.21 32.55 -68.04
CA ALA A 218 -43.39 31.89 -69.33
C ALA A 218 -44.87 31.53 -69.62
N SER A 219 -45.68 31.27 -68.59
CA SER A 219 -47.13 31.09 -68.71
C SER A 219 -47.89 32.38 -69.04
N ASN A 220 -47.33 33.56 -68.76
CA ASN A 220 -48.00 34.85 -68.94
C ASN A 220 -47.47 35.67 -70.11
N GLN A 221 -46.40 35.23 -70.78
CA GLN A 221 -45.79 35.93 -71.91
C GLN A 221 -45.47 34.97 -73.05
N SER A 222 -46.52 34.50 -73.73
CA SER A 222 -46.35 34.01 -75.09
C SER A 222 -46.32 35.20 -76.06
N SER A 223 -45.39 35.15 -77.00
CA SER A 223 -45.17 36.11 -78.10
C SER A 223 -44.24 37.31 -77.82
N ASN A 224 -44.59 38.28 -76.96
CA ASN A 224 -43.85 39.56 -76.95
C ASN A 224 -42.52 39.56 -76.14
N GLN A 225 -42.28 38.57 -75.27
CA GLN A 225 -41.01 38.45 -74.56
C GLN A 225 -39.94 37.64 -75.27
N LEU A 226 -40.32 36.75 -76.19
CA LEU A 226 -39.33 36.00 -76.97
C LEU A 226 -38.50 36.96 -77.81
N GLU A 227 -39.14 37.98 -78.40
CA GLU A 227 -38.47 39.00 -79.21
C GLU A 227 -37.56 39.94 -78.38
N VAL A 228 -37.96 40.27 -77.15
CA VAL A 228 -37.14 41.07 -76.23
C VAL A 228 -36.01 40.23 -75.63
N ALA A 229 -36.27 38.96 -75.33
CA ALA A 229 -35.26 38.00 -74.91
C ALA A 229 -34.26 37.73 -76.03
N GLU A 230 -34.69 37.63 -77.29
CA GLU A 230 -33.83 37.48 -78.46
C GLU A 230 -32.94 38.71 -78.70
N ARG A 231 -33.47 39.93 -78.52
CA ARG A 231 -32.67 41.15 -78.55
C ARG A 231 -31.65 41.18 -77.41
N LYS A 232 -32.07 40.87 -76.17
CA LYS A 232 -31.15 40.76 -75.01
C LYS A 232 -30.14 39.62 -75.18
N PHE A 233 -30.51 38.50 -75.78
CA PHE A 233 -29.61 37.40 -76.11
C PHE A 233 -28.58 37.83 -77.16
N ARG A 234 -28.98 38.66 -78.12
CA ARG A 234 -28.07 39.24 -79.12
C ARG A 234 -27.10 40.22 -78.48
N ASP A 235 -27.57 41.09 -77.59
CA ASP A 235 -26.74 42.04 -76.87
C ASP A 235 -25.78 41.34 -75.89
N LEU A 236 -26.28 40.37 -75.11
CA LEU A 236 -25.47 39.52 -74.23
C LEU A 236 -24.47 38.66 -75.03
N ARG A 237 -24.83 38.23 -76.25
CA ARG A 237 -23.90 37.53 -77.13
C ARG A 237 -22.79 38.44 -77.63
N ASN A 238 -23.12 39.68 -77.98
CA ASN A 238 -22.14 40.70 -78.37
C ASN A 238 -21.25 41.10 -77.19
N GLU A 239 -21.82 41.25 -75.98
CA GLU A 239 -21.05 41.50 -74.76
C GLU A 239 -20.16 40.31 -74.41
N LEU A 240 -20.67 39.08 -74.52
CA LEU A 240 -19.91 37.84 -74.32
C LEU A 240 -18.77 37.71 -75.33
N GLU A 241 -18.99 38.05 -76.60
CA GLU A 241 -17.93 38.12 -77.60
C GLU A 241 -16.91 39.21 -77.25
N SER A 242 -17.34 40.37 -76.78
CA SER A 242 -16.43 41.44 -76.33
C SER A 242 -15.61 41.04 -75.10
N THR A 243 -16.22 40.33 -74.14
CA THR A 243 -15.53 39.83 -72.94
C THR A 243 -14.64 38.66 -73.28
N LYS A 244 -15.04 37.79 -74.22
CA LYS A 244 -14.18 36.73 -74.75
C LYS A 244 -12.96 37.33 -75.45
N MET A 245 -13.12 38.39 -76.22
CA MET A 245 -11.99 39.09 -76.85
C MET A 245 -11.09 39.77 -75.81
N LYS A 246 -11.66 40.38 -74.77
CA LYS A 246 -10.88 40.96 -73.64
C LYS A 246 -10.17 39.88 -72.81
N LEU A 247 -10.83 38.75 -72.59
CA LEU A 247 -10.29 37.59 -71.87
C LEU A 247 -9.21 36.91 -72.69
N PHE A 248 -9.40 36.76 -74.00
CA PHE A 248 -8.37 36.27 -74.92
C PHE A 248 -7.16 37.20 -74.96
N ALA A 249 -7.37 38.52 -74.99
CA ALA A 249 -6.29 39.51 -74.89
C ALA A 249 -5.58 39.49 -73.52
N ALA A 250 -6.29 39.16 -72.43
CA ALA A 250 -5.72 38.98 -71.11
C ALA A 250 -4.98 37.63 -70.97
N GLU A 251 -5.51 36.55 -71.54
CA GLU A 251 -4.87 35.24 -71.66
C GLU A 251 -3.60 35.32 -72.49
N GLN A 252 -3.59 36.08 -73.58
CA GLN A 252 -2.39 36.32 -74.39
C GLN A 252 -1.34 37.16 -73.64
N LYS A 253 -1.77 38.05 -72.73
CA LYS A 253 -0.88 38.75 -71.79
C LYS A 253 -0.37 37.84 -70.65
N LEU A 254 -1.18 36.87 -70.21
CA LEU A 254 -0.76 35.84 -69.25
C LEU A 254 0.17 34.79 -69.89
N GLN A 255 0.07 34.56 -71.20
CA GLN A 255 0.98 33.74 -71.99
C GLN A 255 2.36 34.38 -72.22
N GLN A 256 2.66 35.53 -71.60
CA GLN A 256 4.04 36.00 -71.46
C GLN A 256 4.87 34.91 -70.75
N PRO A 257 5.83 34.24 -71.41
CA PRO A 257 6.38 32.95 -70.96
C PRO A 257 7.21 33.02 -69.68
N SER A 258 7.59 34.20 -69.18
CA SER A 258 8.60 34.31 -68.12
C SER A 258 8.08 33.99 -66.73
N HIS A 259 6.92 34.52 -66.34
CA HIS A 259 6.41 34.37 -64.96
C HIS A 259 5.63 33.06 -64.78
N LEU A 260 4.92 32.60 -65.81
CA LEU A 260 4.20 31.33 -65.76
C LEU A 260 5.19 30.15 -65.73
N MET A 261 6.28 30.21 -66.50
CA MET A 261 7.35 29.19 -66.48
C MET A 261 8.07 29.15 -65.13
N GLN A 262 8.31 30.30 -64.50
CA GLN A 262 8.88 30.38 -63.15
C GLN A 262 7.96 29.74 -62.11
N LEU A 263 6.67 30.09 -62.10
CA LEU A 263 5.70 29.48 -61.18
C LEU A 263 5.52 27.98 -61.44
N GLN A 264 5.60 27.55 -62.70
CA GLN A 264 5.53 26.14 -63.07
C GLN A 264 6.76 25.36 -62.60
N ASN A 265 7.95 25.96 -62.65
CA ASN A 265 9.18 25.39 -62.11
C ASN A 265 9.16 25.35 -60.58
N GLU A 266 8.73 26.42 -59.90
CA GLU A 266 8.57 26.45 -58.44
C GLU A 266 7.57 25.38 -57.97
N MET A 267 6.46 25.21 -58.68
CA MET A 267 5.48 24.15 -58.42
C MET A 267 6.06 22.74 -58.64
N ALA A 268 6.95 22.56 -59.62
CA ALA A 268 7.64 21.30 -59.84
C ALA A 268 8.65 21.01 -58.71
N ASP A 269 9.42 22.01 -58.30
CA ASP A 269 10.38 21.91 -57.21
C ASP A 269 9.70 21.64 -55.87
N LEU A 270 8.58 22.33 -55.57
CA LEU A 270 7.75 22.06 -54.39
C LEU A 270 7.21 20.63 -54.39
N LYS A 271 6.77 20.12 -55.55
CA LYS A 271 6.32 18.72 -55.68
C LYS A 271 7.45 17.73 -55.44
N ILE A 272 8.66 18.01 -55.95
CA ILE A 272 9.84 17.17 -55.73
C ILE A 272 10.24 17.17 -54.24
N HIS A 273 10.30 18.34 -53.61
CA HIS A 273 10.59 18.47 -52.17
C HIS A 273 9.54 17.75 -51.32
N HIS A 274 8.26 17.90 -51.63
CA HIS A 274 7.21 17.20 -50.90
C HIS A 274 7.29 15.68 -51.08
N ARG A 275 7.60 15.19 -52.29
CA ARG A 275 7.82 13.77 -52.55
C ARG A 275 9.02 13.22 -51.77
N LEU A 276 10.13 13.97 -51.72
CA LEU A 276 11.31 13.59 -50.95
C LEU A 276 11.04 13.60 -49.44
N ALA A 277 10.32 14.60 -48.93
CA ALA A 277 9.92 14.67 -47.53
C ALA A 277 9.01 13.48 -47.15
N ILE A 278 8.03 13.13 -47.99
CA ILE A 278 7.20 11.94 -47.79
C ILE A 278 8.06 10.67 -47.77
N GLN A 279 9.00 10.52 -48.71
CA GLN A 279 9.87 9.35 -48.74
C GLN A 279 10.80 9.25 -47.52
N GLN A 280 11.28 10.39 -47.01
CA GLN A 280 12.08 10.44 -45.80
C GLN A 280 11.24 10.09 -44.57
N GLU A 281 10.03 10.64 -44.46
CA GLU A 281 9.10 10.30 -43.37
C GLU A 281 8.69 8.83 -43.41
N GLN A 282 8.47 8.26 -44.60
CA GLN A 282 8.22 6.83 -44.77
C GLN A 282 9.40 5.97 -44.33
N ARG A 283 10.65 6.38 -44.63
CA ARG A 283 11.85 5.67 -44.13
C ARG A 283 11.97 5.75 -42.61
N ASN A 284 11.80 6.94 -42.04
CA ASN A 284 11.83 7.14 -40.59
C ASN A 284 10.76 6.31 -39.89
N ALA A 285 9.55 6.23 -40.46
CA ALA A 285 8.46 5.41 -39.93
C ALA A 285 8.77 3.90 -40.01
N LEU A 286 9.43 3.43 -41.08
CA LEU A 286 9.85 2.03 -41.21
C LEU A 286 10.96 1.68 -40.20
N GLU A 287 11.94 2.55 -40.01
CA GLU A 287 13.03 2.37 -39.03
C GLU A 287 12.48 2.34 -37.60
N ALA A 288 11.60 3.29 -37.24
CA ALA A 288 10.92 3.30 -35.95
C ALA A 288 10.07 2.03 -35.71
N LYS A 289 9.41 1.53 -36.76
CA LYS A 289 8.65 0.27 -36.69
C LYS A 289 9.55 -0.93 -36.46
N GLU A 290 10.72 -0.97 -37.09
CA GLU A 290 11.68 -2.07 -36.94
C GLU A 290 12.32 -2.05 -35.55
N ASP A 291 12.64 -0.89 -35.01
CA ASP A 291 13.14 -0.75 -33.64
C ASP A 291 12.09 -1.12 -32.60
N ALA A 292 10.83 -0.72 -32.80
CA ALA A 292 9.72 -1.18 -31.97
C ALA A 292 9.56 -2.71 -32.03
N ARG A 293 9.75 -3.33 -33.20
CA ARG A 293 9.71 -4.79 -33.36
C ARG A 293 10.85 -5.47 -32.59
N LYS A 294 12.08 -4.96 -32.71
CA LYS A 294 13.24 -5.50 -31.97
C LYS A 294 13.05 -5.40 -30.45
N LEU A 295 12.49 -4.28 -29.98
CA LEU A 295 12.18 -4.08 -28.56
C LEU A 295 11.12 -5.08 -28.10
N ALA A 296 10.05 -5.27 -28.88
CA ALA A 296 9.01 -6.26 -28.59
C ALA A 296 9.58 -7.70 -28.53
N GLU A 297 10.41 -8.10 -29.49
CA GLU A 297 11.10 -9.41 -29.49
C GLU A 297 11.99 -9.58 -28.25
N ALA A 298 12.68 -8.52 -27.80
CA ALA A 298 13.49 -8.56 -26.58
C ALA A 298 12.62 -8.70 -25.32
N HIS A 299 11.49 -8.01 -25.26
CA HIS A 299 10.53 -8.14 -24.16
C HIS A 299 9.90 -9.54 -24.14
N GLU A 300 9.50 -10.09 -25.28
CA GLU A 300 8.96 -11.44 -25.38
C GLU A 300 9.96 -12.49 -24.90
N LYS A 301 11.23 -12.40 -25.31
CA LYS A 301 12.30 -13.28 -24.82
C LYS A 301 12.49 -13.18 -23.30
N ARG A 302 12.41 -11.96 -22.74
CA ARG A 302 12.49 -11.75 -21.30
C ARG A 302 11.29 -12.37 -20.58
N VAL A 303 10.08 -12.17 -21.09
CA VAL A 303 8.86 -12.77 -20.54
C VAL A 303 8.95 -14.29 -20.58
N ALA A 304 9.32 -14.88 -21.72
CA ALA A 304 9.52 -16.33 -21.84
C ALA A 304 10.57 -16.87 -20.85
N SER A 305 11.66 -16.13 -20.60
CA SER A 305 12.67 -16.54 -19.60
C SER A 305 12.13 -16.48 -18.16
N LEU A 306 11.27 -15.50 -17.85
CA LEU A 306 10.62 -15.38 -16.55
C LEU A 306 9.57 -16.45 -16.36
N GLU A 307 8.78 -16.75 -17.39
CA GLU A 307 7.80 -17.85 -17.41
C GLU A 307 8.48 -19.21 -17.22
N ALA A 308 9.60 -19.46 -17.90
CA ALA A 308 10.39 -20.68 -17.71
C ALA A 308 10.88 -20.81 -16.26
N ARG A 309 11.37 -19.72 -15.67
CA ARG A 309 11.81 -19.72 -14.27
C ARG A 309 10.66 -19.87 -13.27
N LEU A 310 9.49 -19.30 -13.58
CA LEU A 310 8.26 -19.51 -12.81
C LEU A 310 7.77 -20.96 -12.91
N ALA A 311 7.89 -21.59 -14.08
CA ALA A 311 7.58 -23.00 -14.26
C ALA A 311 8.52 -23.89 -13.44
N GLU A 312 9.83 -23.61 -13.45
CA GLU A 312 10.80 -24.32 -12.59
C GLU A 312 10.47 -24.16 -11.09
N PHE A 313 10.11 -22.96 -10.64
CA PHE A 313 9.70 -22.75 -9.25
C PHE A 313 8.39 -23.47 -8.93
N SER A 314 7.42 -23.47 -9.83
CA SER A 314 6.15 -24.17 -9.68
C SER A 314 6.36 -25.68 -9.61
N GLU A 315 7.27 -26.23 -10.42
CA GLU A 315 7.65 -27.64 -10.37
C GLU A 315 8.32 -27.99 -9.04
N ARG A 316 9.27 -27.17 -8.57
CA ARG A 316 9.94 -27.37 -7.27
C ARG A 316 8.95 -27.28 -6.11
N ILE A 317 8.05 -26.31 -6.11
CA ILE A 317 7.02 -26.19 -5.08
C ILE A 317 6.08 -27.40 -5.14
N GLY A 318 5.70 -27.84 -6.34
CA GLY A 318 4.91 -29.04 -6.55
C GLY A 318 5.58 -30.32 -6.04
N SER A 319 6.90 -30.46 -6.21
CA SER A 319 7.65 -31.60 -5.68
C SER A 319 7.78 -31.55 -4.15
N TYR A 320 7.99 -30.36 -3.57
CA TYR A 320 7.96 -30.18 -2.11
C TYR A 320 6.59 -30.48 -1.51
N ASP A 321 5.49 -30.07 -2.15
CA ASP A 321 4.15 -30.36 -1.63
C ASP A 321 3.81 -31.86 -1.75
N ARG A 322 4.20 -32.52 -2.84
CA ARG A 322 4.10 -33.99 -2.95
C ARG A 322 4.91 -34.70 -1.87
N LEU A 323 6.14 -34.26 -1.61
CA LEU A 323 6.98 -34.83 -0.56
C LEU A 323 6.35 -34.60 0.83
N ARG A 324 5.80 -33.42 1.07
CA ARG A 324 5.08 -33.10 2.31
C ARG A 324 3.83 -33.96 2.49
N GLN A 325 3.06 -34.21 1.42
CA GLN A 325 1.92 -35.12 1.47
C GLN A 325 2.36 -36.55 1.75
N GLN A 326 3.48 -36.99 1.15
CA GLN A 326 4.07 -38.28 1.46
C GLN A 326 4.47 -38.37 2.94
N ASP A 327 5.16 -37.36 3.48
CA ASP A 327 5.54 -37.29 4.89
C ASP A 327 4.32 -37.25 5.82
N LEU A 328 3.26 -36.53 5.44
CA LEU A 328 2.01 -36.54 6.21
C LEU A 328 1.38 -37.93 6.23
N SER A 329 1.42 -38.65 5.11
CA SER A 329 0.92 -40.03 5.01
C SER A 329 1.77 -41.05 5.78
N THR A 330 3.09 -40.85 5.87
CA THR A 330 3.95 -41.71 6.69
C THR A 330 3.74 -41.41 8.17
N VAL A 331 3.60 -40.15 8.55
CA VAL A 331 3.23 -39.75 9.92
C VAL A 331 1.87 -40.29 10.32
N SER A 332 0.86 -40.26 9.42
CA SER A 332 -0.45 -40.84 9.72
C SER A 332 -0.37 -42.35 9.93
N LYS A 333 0.40 -43.07 9.10
CA LYS A 333 0.64 -44.52 9.27
C LYS A 333 1.37 -44.83 10.57
N LEU A 334 2.39 -44.05 10.93
CA LEU A 334 3.12 -44.20 12.19
C LEU A 334 2.24 -43.88 13.40
N ARG A 335 1.34 -42.89 13.30
CA ARG A 335 0.34 -42.60 14.33
C ARG A 335 -0.68 -43.72 14.47
N GLU A 336 -1.11 -44.31 13.36
CA GLU A 336 -2.01 -45.46 13.36
C GLU A 336 -1.34 -46.69 13.98
N GLN A 337 -0.06 -46.95 13.65
CA GLN A 337 0.76 -47.99 14.28
C GLN A 337 1.03 -47.73 15.77
N LEU A 338 1.28 -46.48 16.16
CA LEU A 338 1.43 -46.11 17.55
C LEU A 338 0.12 -46.28 18.31
N ASN A 339 -1.01 -45.90 17.70
CA ASN A 339 -2.33 -46.09 18.27
C ASN A 339 -2.68 -47.57 18.42
N THR A 340 -2.42 -48.42 17.43
CA THR A 340 -2.65 -49.88 17.54
C THR A 340 -1.74 -50.54 18.57
N MET A 341 -0.52 -50.03 18.77
CA MET A 341 0.38 -50.47 19.83
C MET A 341 -0.03 -49.92 21.21
N GLN A 342 -0.58 -48.71 21.30
CA GLN A 342 -1.08 -48.12 22.55
C GLN A 342 -2.44 -48.69 22.98
N SER A 343 -3.29 -49.10 22.04
CA SER A 343 -4.56 -49.77 22.32
C SER A 343 -4.39 -51.27 22.61
N ALA A 344 -3.16 -51.77 22.72
CA ALA A 344 -2.87 -53.13 23.14
C ALA A 344 -2.20 -53.20 24.53
N PRO A 345 -2.99 -53.17 25.61
CA PRO A 345 -2.73 -53.98 26.80
C PRO A 345 -3.73 -55.15 26.88
N SER A 346 -3.17 -56.36 26.94
CA SER A 346 -3.70 -57.58 27.58
C SER A 346 -5.18 -58.01 27.41
N GLN A 347 -5.31 -59.21 26.84
CA GLN A 347 -6.38 -60.21 27.02
C GLN A 347 -7.73 -60.10 26.27
N ALA A 348 -8.00 -61.20 25.55
CA ALA A 348 -9.22 -62.01 25.53
C ALA A 348 -10.52 -61.43 24.94
N SER A 349 -11.02 -62.15 23.92
CA SER A 349 -12.43 -62.48 23.69
C SER A 349 -13.50 -61.55 24.27
N ASN A 350 -14.31 -60.91 23.43
CA ASN A 350 -15.69 -61.35 23.21
C ASN A 350 -16.46 -60.47 22.22
N HIS A 351 -17.46 -61.13 21.64
CA HIS A 351 -18.47 -60.67 20.71
C HIS A 351 -19.07 -59.27 21.01
N ASN A 352 -19.20 -58.48 19.94
CA ASN A 352 -20.06 -57.30 19.91
C ASN A 352 -21.53 -57.73 20.05
N GLU A 353 -22.15 -57.44 21.19
CA GLU A 353 -23.60 -57.26 21.27
C GLU A 353 -23.92 -55.83 20.85
N GLU A 354 -24.35 -55.65 19.59
CA GLU A 354 -24.97 -54.41 19.14
C GLU A 354 -26.49 -54.54 19.29
N GLU A 355 -27.04 -53.68 20.13
CA GLU A 355 -28.44 -53.34 20.29
C GLU A 355 -29.03 -52.89 18.94
N TYR A 356 -29.86 -53.74 18.32
CA TYR A 356 -30.43 -53.48 17.00
C TYR A 356 -31.70 -52.63 17.09
N ASP A 357 -31.58 -51.38 16.67
CA ASP A 357 -32.71 -50.49 16.43
C ASP A 357 -33.35 -50.82 15.07
N VAL A 358 -34.68 -50.93 15.01
CA VAL A 358 -35.48 -51.31 13.82
C VAL A 358 -35.10 -50.56 12.52
N PRO A 359 -34.79 -49.25 12.56
CA PRO A 359 -34.32 -48.53 11.36
C PRO A 359 -32.99 -49.05 10.82
N LYS A 360 -32.05 -49.43 11.70
CA LYS A 360 -30.74 -49.99 11.30
C LYS A 360 -30.87 -51.39 10.70
N ILE A 361 -31.87 -52.17 11.12
CA ILE A 361 -32.23 -53.45 10.48
C ILE A 361 -32.74 -53.20 9.07
N ILE A 362 -33.61 -52.20 8.88
CA ILE A 362 -34.13 -51.83 7.56
C ILE A 362 -33.00 -51.36 6.64
N ASP A 363 -32.09 -50.53 7.14
CA ASP A 363 -30.91 -50.10 6.38
C ASP A 363 -29.99 -51.28 6.04
N LYS A 364 -29.83 -52.25 6.95
CA LYS A 364 -29.05 -53.46 6.69
C LYS A 364 -29.71 -54.35 5.64
N ILE A 365 -31.02 -54.56 5.70
CA ILE A 365 -31.81 -55.29 4.69
C ILE A 365 -31.70 -54.60 3.33
N THR A 366 -31.78 -53.27 3.30
CA THR A 366 -31.65 -52.48 2.07
C THR A 366 -30.24 -52.57 1.49
N SER A 367 -29.21 -52.54 2.35
CA SER A 367 -27.83 -52.75 1.93
C SER A 367 -27.58 -54.16 1.39
N LEU A 368 -28.20 -55.18 2.00
CA LEU A 368 -28.10 -56.58 1.57
C LEU A 368 -28.88 -56.81 0.26
N LYS A 369 -30.04 -56.19 0.08
CA LYS A 369 -30.79 -56.18 -1.20
C LYS A 369 -29.95 -55.55 -2.30
N ASN A 370 -29.33 -54.41 -2.04
CA ASN A 370 -28.47 -53.73 -3.02
C ASN A 370 -27.21 -54.56 -3.32
N ARG A 371 -26.61 -55.20 -2.32
CA ARG A 371 -25.48 -56.11 -2.50
C ARG A 371 -25.87 -57.36 -3.29
N LEU A 372 -27.06 -57.91 -3.08
CA LEU A 372 -27.58 -59.07 -3.82
C LEU A 372 -27.87 -58.71 -5.28
N MET A 373 -28.43 -57.53 -5.54
CA MET A 373 -28.62 -57.00 -6.90
C MET A 373 -27.27 -56.74 -7.59
N GLU A 374 -26.29 -56.20 -6.86
CA GLU A 374 -24.94 -55.96 -7.38
C GLU A 374 -24.19 -57.29 -7.67
N VAL A 375 -24.37 -58.31 -6.82
CA VAL A 375 -23.81 -59.65 -7.05
C VAL A 375 -24.50 -60.34 -8.23
N ASN A 376 -25.83 -60.25 -8.35
CA ASN A 376 -26.59 -60.76 -9.50
C ASN A 376 -26.21 -60.06 -10.81
N ARG A 377 -25.83 -58.77 -10.75
CA ARG A 377 -25.27 -58.04 -11.91
C ARG A 377 -23.83 -58.44 -12.26
N ARG A 378 -23.04 -58.90 -11.28
CA ARG A 378 -21.63 -59.28 -11.46
C ARG A 378 -21.44 -60.78 -11.76
N SER A 379 -22.42 -61.62 -11.44
CA SER A 379 -22.48 -63.04 -11.83
C SER A 379 -23.39 -63.22 -13.04
N ASN A 380 -22.89 -63.79 -14.14
CA ASN A 380 -23.69 -64.12 -15.33
C ASN A 380 -24.67 -65.30 -15.10
N ALA A 381 -25.53 -65.20 -14.09
CA ALA A 381 -26.63 -66.11 -13.83
C ALA A 381 -27.93 -65.29 -13.84
N ASN A 382 -28.71 -65.38 -14.91
CA ASN A 382 -29.99 -64.66 -15.05
C ASN A 382 -31.03 -65.24 -14.08
N ILE A 383 -31.06 -64.77 -12.85
CA ILE A 383 -32.17 -64.97 -11.92
C ILE A 383 -32.97 -63.67 -11.91
N ASN A 384 -34.16 -63.70 -12.51
CA ASN A 384 -35.11 -62.57 -12.52
C ASN A 384 -35.71 -62.40 -11.12
N LEU A 385 -35.05 -61.62 -10.27
CA LEU A 385 -35.51 -61.30 -8.91
C LEU A 385 -36.78 -60.43 -8.88
N ALA A 386 -37.18 -59.85 -10.01
CA ALA A 386 -38.41 -59.07 -10.13
C ALA A 386 -39.69 -59.94 -10.04
N ALA A 387 -39.62 -61.23 -10.38
CA ALA A 387 -40.78 -62.12 -10.34
C ALA A 387 -41.11 -62.68 -8.95
N ILE A 388 -40.25 -62.45 -7.94
CA ILE A 388 -40.46 -62.92 -6.55
C ILE A 388 -41.11 -61.84 -5.67
N LEU A 389 -41.08 -60.57 -6.11
CA LEU A 389 -41.45 -59.42 -5.28
C LEU A 389 -42.73 -58.68 -5.72
N ASP A 390 -43.39 -59.09 -6.81
CA ASP A 390 -44.64 -58.50 -7.30
C ASP A 390 -45.79 -59.53 -7.27
N LEU A 391 -46.66 -59.43 -6.27
CA LEU A 391 -47.97 -60.09 -6.21
C LEU A 391 -49.06 -59.00 -6.19
N ASP A 392 -50.02 -59.17 -7.11
CA ASP A 392 -51.32 -58.51 -7.29
C ASP A 392 -51.32 -57.07 -7.85
N ASN A 393 -51.74 -56.86 -9.11
CA ASN A 393 -53.14 -57.04 -9.55
C ASN A 393 -53.30 -56.57 -11.02
N ALA A 394 -53.41 -57.51 -11.95
CA ALA A 394 -53.81 -57.27 -13.34
C ALA A 394 -54.88 -58.28 -13.73
N SER A 395 -56.11 -57.80 -13.91
CA SER A 395 -57.16 -58.55 -14.62
C SER A 395 -57.94 -57.60 -15.53
N SER A 396 -57.85 -57.90 -16.81
CA SER A 396 -58.46 -57.27 -17.97
C SER A 396 -59.97 -57.47 -18.04
N ASP A 397 -60.70 -56.46 -18.54
CA ASP A 397 -61.88 -56.64 -19.40
C ASP A 397 -61.66 -55.77 -20.65
N SER A 398 -61.02 -56.42 -21.62
CA SER A 398 -60.85 -56.02 -23.02
C SER A 398 -62.12 -56.40 -23.79
N ASP A 399 -62.40 -55.69 -24.89
CA ASP A 399 -63.32 -56.05 -26.00
C ASP A 399 -64.62 -55.25 -26.11
N HIS A 400 -65.13 -54.57 -25.07
CA HIS A 400 -66.23 -53.58 -25.24
C HIS A 400 -65.74 -52.13 -25.30
N HIS A 401 -64.47 -51.86 -24.95
CA HIS A 401 -63.89 -50.52 -25.00
C HIS A 401 -63.37 -50.16 -26.40
N GLU A 402 -62.90 -51.13 -27.18
CA GLU A 402 -62.30 -50.90 -28.51
C GLU A 402 -63.35 -50.48 -29.56
N ALA A 403 -64.56 -51.06 -29.52
CA ALA A 403 -65.66 -50.67 -30.39
C ALA A 403 -66.18 -49.25 -30.10
N CYS A 404 -66.33 -48.88 -28.82
CA CYS A 404 -66.62 -47.50 -28.43
C CYS A 404 -65.50 -46.53 -28.81
N GLN A 405 -64.24 -46.97 -28.80
CA GLN A 405 -63.09 -46.16 -29.16
C GLN A 405 -63.01 -45.89 -30.67
N LEU A 406 -63.42 -46.86 -31.50
CA LEU A 406 -63.53 -46.71 -32.96
C LEU A 406 -64.70 -45.79 -33.36
N GLU A 407 -65.84 -45.89 -32.68
CA GLU A 407 -66.99 -45.00 -32.91
C GLU A 407 -66.68 -43.55 -32.47
N LEU A 408 -65.95 -43.38 -31.36
CA LEU A 408 -65.37 -42.09 -30.95
C LEU A 408 -64.34 -41.55 -31.94
N GLN A 409 -63.58 -42.42 -32.62
CA GLN A 409 -62.61 -42.02 -33.64
C GLN A 409 -63.30 -41.56 -34.93
N GLN A 410 -64.37 -42.23 -35.36
CA GLN A 410 -65.18 -41.84 -36.50
C GLN A 410 -65.91 -40.51 -36.26
N LEU A 411 -66.57 -40.34 -35.11
CA LEU A 411 -67.22 -39.08 -34.75
C LEU A 411 -66.22 -37.92 -34.61
N LYS A 412 -64.98 -38.19 -34.17
CA LYS A 412 -63.89 -37.20 -34.19
C LYS A 412 -63.46 -36.83 -35.60
N GLN A 413 -63.34 -37.80 -36.52
CA GLN A 413 -63.02 -37.52 -37.92
C GLN A 413 -64.14 -36.74 -38.62
N GLU A 414 -65.42 -37.05 -38.35
CA GLU A 414 -66.55 -36.28 -38.87
C GLU A 414 -66.59 -34.86 -38.28
N LEU A 415 -66.35 -34.69 -36.98
CA LEU A 415 -66.22 -33.35 -36.36
C LEU A 415 -65.04 -32.55 -36.94
N GLU A 416 -63.91 -33.20 -37.21
CA GLU A 416 -62.76 -32.55 -37.87
C GLU A 416 -63.05 -32.20 -39.33
N TRP A 417 -63.84 -33.01 -40.02
CA TRP A 417 -64.30 -32.75 -41.38
C TRP A 417 -65.28 -31.57 -41.43
N TYR A 418 -66.30 -31.56 -40.56
CA TYR A 418 -67.23 -30.43 -40.41
C TYR A 418 -66.51 -29.14 -39.94
N LYS A 419 -65.49 -29.23 -39.06
CA LYS A 419 -64.63 -28.08 -38.71
C LYS A 419 -63.77 -27.58 -39.87
N ARG A 420 -63.42 -28.42 -40.85
CA ARG A 420 -62.65 -28.00 -42.03
C ARG A 420 -63.55 -27.45 -43.14
N GLU A 421 -64.82 -27.86 -43.20
CA GLU A 421 -65.82 -27.33 -44.14
C GLU A 421 -66.57 -26.09 -43.63
N GLU A 422 -66.71 -25.87 -42.32
CA GLU A 422 -67.08 -24.56 -41.75
C GLU A 422 -65.89 -23.58 -41.73
N LYS A 423 -65.46 -23.16 -42.93
CA LYS A 423 -64.82 -21.85 -43.08
C LYS A 423 -65.93 -20.81 -43.26
N PRO A 424 -66.12 -19.85 -42.33
CA PRO A 424 -66.89 -18.67 -42.65
C PRO A 424 -66.19 -17.92 -43.79
N VAL A 425 -66.91 -17.78 -44.90
CA VAL A 425 -66.72 -16.71 -45.87
C VAL A 425 -66.96 -15.36 -45.15
N ASP A 426 -66.23 -14.32 -45.56
CA ASP A 426 -66.07 -12.98 -44.96
C ASP A 426 -65.18 -12.93 -43.70
N VAL A 427 -64.03 -12.25 -43.61
CA VAL A 427 -63.67 -10.90 -44.07
C VAL A 427 -62.14 -10.83 -44.32
N LYS A 428 -61.71 -10.60 -45.56
CA LYS A 428 -60.28 -10.41 -45.92
C LYS A 428 -59.63 -9.14 -45.35
N ALA A 429 -60.34 -8.36 -44.53
CA ALA A 429 -59.81 -7.20 -43.80
C ALA A 429 -59.41 -7.48 -42.33
N VAL A 430 -59.82 -8.61 -41.72
CA VAL A 430 -59.56 -8.88 -40.29
C VAL A 430 -58.32 -9.76 -40.05
N ALA A 431 -57.93 -10.60 -41.01
CA ALA A 431 -56.73 -11.45 -40.85
C ALA A 431 -55.41 -10.67 -40.88
N VAL A 432 -55.33 -9.56 -41.62
CA VAL A 432 -54.15 -8.67 -41.60
C VAL A 432 -54.08 -7.94 -40.27
N ALA A 433 -55.22 -7.48 -39.74
CA ALA A 433 -55.28 -6.80 -38.44
C ALA A 433 -54.87 -7.73 -37.28
N ALA A 434 -55.36 -8.98 -37.24
CA ALA A 434 -55.01 -9.93 -36.19
C ALA A 434 -53.53 -10.35 -36.21
N HIS A 435 -52.94 -10.55 -37.40
CA HIS A 435 -51.52 -10.89 -37.49
C HIS A 435 -50.63 -9.71 -37.09
N THR A 436 -50.99 -8.48 -37.51
CA THR A 436 -50.30 -7.27 -37.05
C THR A 436 -50.51 -7.02 -35.56
N GLU A 437 -51.65 -7.39 -34.98
CA GLU A 437 -51.92 -7.21 -33.56
C GLU A 437 -51.12 -8.20 -32.70
N GLU A 438 -50.94 -9.43 -33.18
CA GLU A 438 -50.09 -10.45 -32.55
C GLU A 438 -48.59 -10.10 -32.65
N GLU A 439 -48.13 -9.60 -33.81
CA GLU A 439 -46.78 -9.05 -33.97
C GLU A 439 -46.54 -7.83 -33.08
N VAL A 440 -47.51 -6.92 -32.98
CA VAL A 440 -47.43 -5.75 -32.09
C VAL A 440 -47.48 -6.19 -30.62
N ASN A 441 -48.22 -7.23 -30.25
CA ASN A 441 -48.21 -7.79 -28.90
C ASN A 441 -46.88 -8.49 -28.58
N GLN A 442 -46.30 -9.22 -29.54
CA GLN A 442 -44.99 -9.83 -29.39
C GLN A 442 -43.89 -8.76 -29.23
N MET A 443 -43.95 -7.67 -30.01
CA MET A 443 -43.08 -6.52 -29.83
C MET A 443 -43.30 -5.82 -28.49
N ARG A 444 -44.55 -5.70 -28.01
CA ARG A 444 -44.84 -5.14 -26.68
C ARG A 444 -44.23 -5.98 -25.55
N VAL A 445 -44.35 -7.31 -25.61
CA VAL A 445 -43.73 -8.23 -24.65
C VAL A 445 -42.21 -8.15 -24.74
N GLN A 446 -41.63 -8.06 -25.94
CA GLN A 446 -40.19 -7.90 -26.12
C GLN A 446 -39.70 -6.56 -25.56
N ILE A 447 -40.43 -5.46 -25.78
CA ILE A 447 -40.13 -4.15 -25.19
C ILE A 447 -40.24 -4.21 -23.67
N GLN A 448 -41.22 -4.93 -23.11
CA GLN A 448 -41.37 -5.09 -21.68
C GLN A 448 -40.22 -5.91 -21.08
N PHE A 449 -39.84 -7.02 -21.72
CA PHE A 449 -38.69 -7.83 -21.33
C PHE A 449 -37.39 -7.03 -21.35
N LEU A 450 -37.12 -6.30 -22.45
CA LEU A 450 -35.94 -5.44 -22.56
C LEU A 450 -35.95 -4.31 -21.52
N ARG A 451 -37.12 -3.75 -21.18
CA ARG A 451 -37.24 -2.78 -20.09
C ARG A 451 -36.91 -3.40 -18.73
N SER A 452 -37.41 -4.60 -18.44
CA SER A 452 -37.10 -5.31 -17.19
C SER A 452 -35.63 -5.74 -17.13
N GLU A 453 -35.01 -6.11 -18.25
CA GLU A 453 -33.59 -6.43 -18.33
C GLU A 453 -32.72 -5.18 -18.12
N MET A 454 -33.10 -4.03 -18.70
CA MET A 454 -32.45 -2.74 -18.42
C MET A 454 -32.62 -2.32 -16.95
N GLU A 455 -33.82 -2.46 -16.37
CA GLU A 455 -34.08 -2.14 -14.96
C GLU A 455 -33.25 -3.03 -14.03
N HIS A 456 -33.17 -4.33 -14.32
CA HIS A 456 -32.33 -5.26 -13.57
C HIS A 456 -30.85 -4.89 -13.68
N GLY A 457 -30.35 -4.58 -14.88
CA GLY A 457 -28.97 -4.12 -15.06
C GLY A 457 -28.68 -2.80 -14.35
N GLU A 458 -29.63 -1.85 -14.36
CA GLU A 458 -29.52 -0.61 -13.59
C GLU A 458 -29.44 -0.87 -12.09
N ASP A 459 -30.21 -1.82 -11.57
CA ASP A 459 -30.19 -2.17 -10.15
C ASP A 459 -28.91 -2.90 -9.74
N GLU A 460 -28.40 -3.83 -10.57
CA GLU A 460 -27.09 -4.46 -10.36
C GLU A 460 -25.95 -3.43 -10.39
N HIS A 461 -26.01 -2.45 -11.29
CA HIS A 461 -25.06 -1.34 -11.32
C HIS A 461 -25.19 -0.45 -10.08
N LYS A 462 -26.40 -0.14 -9.61
CA LYS A 462 -26.63 0.61 -8.36
C LYS A 462 -26.11 -0.16 -7.15
N ASP A 463 -26.31 -1.48 -7.08
CA ASP A 463 -25.80 -2.35 -6.02
C ASP A 463 -24.26 -2.40 -6.04
N SER A 464 -23.66 -2.54 -7.23
CA SER A 464 -22.21 -2.51 -7.40
C SER A 464 -21.62 -1.16 -6.98
N MET A 465 -22.26 -0.05 -7.35
CA MET A 465 -21.87 1.29 -6.93
C MET A 465 -22.00 1.49 -5.41
N ARG A 466 -23.08 0.97 -4.80
CA ARG A 466 -23.24 0.98 -3.34
C ARG A 466 -22.17 0.16 -2.63
N SER A 467 -21.87 -1.05 -3.12
CA SER A 467 -20.82 -1.91 -2.57
C SER A 467 -19.44 -1.25 -2.63
N ILE A 468 -19.12 -0.60 -3.75
CA ILE A 468 -17.88 0.20 -3.89
C ILE A 468 -17.91 1.39 -2.92
N GLN A 469 -19.03 2.12 -2.82
CA GLN A 469 -19.12 3.25 -1.91
C GLN A 469 -18.96 2.83 -0.44
N GLU A 470 -19.52 1.68 -0.06
CA GLU A 470 -19.37 1.09 1.27
C GLU A 470 -17.94 0.60 1.53
N SER A 471 -17.26 -0.01 0.56
CA SER A 471 -15.87 -0.43 0.71
C SER A 471 -14.94 0.78 0.89
N TRP A 472 -15.14 1.83 0.10
CA TRP A 472 -14.44 3.11 0.25
C TRP A 472 -14.71 3.77 1.62
N ALA A 473 -15.95 3.71 2.11
CA ALA A 473 -16.30 4.25 3.42
C ALA A 473 -15.65 3.44 4.57
N LYS A 474 -15.62 2.11 4.46
CA LYS A 474 -14.95 1.22 5.42
C LYS A 474 -13.44 1.47 5.45
N GLU A 475 -12.79 1.46 4.29
CA GLU A 475 -11.36 1.73 4.18
C GLU A 475 -11.01 3.12 4.75
N ARG A 476 -11.81 4.14 4.44
CA ARG A 476 -11.64 5.48 5.03
C ARG A 476 -11.78 5.50 6.55
N SER A 477 -12.70 4.71 7.12
CA SER A 477 -12.86 4.58 8.57
C SER A 477 -11.67 3.86 9.19
N GLU A 478 -11.20 2.78 8.57
CA GLU A 478 -10.03 2.01 9.01
C GLU A 478 -8.78 2.90 9.04
N TRP A 479 -8.49 3.65 7.98
CA TRP A 479 -7.38 4.61 7.96
C TRP A 479 -7.50 5.69 9.03
N LYS A 480 -8.73 6.17 9.30
CA LYS A 480 -8.98 7.16 10.36
C LYS A 480 -8.71 6.56 11.74
N ASP A 481 -9.10 5.31 11.96
CA ASP A 481 -8.89 4.60 13.22
C ASP A 481 -7.41 4.25 13.44
N GLU A 482 -6.70 3.82 12.39
CA GLU A 482 -5.26 3.58 12.38
C GLU A 482 -4.47 4.86 12.65
N MET A 483 -4.82 5.97 12.00
CA MET A 483 -4.22 7.28 12.28
C MET A 483 -4.45 7.68 13.73
N GLY A 484 -5.69 7.51 14.24
CA GLY A 484 -6.01 7.76 15.63
C GLY A 484 -5.24 6.85 16.60
N GLN A 485 -4.97 5.60 16.23
CA GLN A 485 -4.15 4.69 17.02
C GLN A 485 -2.68 5.12 17.03
N MET A 486 -2.12 5.50 15.88
CA MET A 486 -0.75 6.01 15.78
C MET A 486 -0.58 7.31 16.57
N GLU A 487 -1.54 8.23 16.50
CA GLU A 487 -1.52 9.43 17.34
C GLU A 487 -1.54 9.10 18.83
N ARG A 488 -2.38 8.14 19.25
CA ARG A 488 -2.44 7.69 20.64
C ARG A 488 -1.13 7.07 21.10
N THR A 489 -0.51 6.19 20.30
CA THR A 489 0.78 5.57 20.67
C THR A 489 1.91 6.60 20.72
N CYS A 490 1.94 7.57 19.79
CA CYS A 490 2.87 8.69 19.85
C CYS A 490 2.69 9.54 21.11
N ARG A 491 1.44 9.90 21.47
CA ARG A 491 1.15 10.66 22.70
C ARG A 491 1.58 9.90 23.95
N VAL A 492 1.32 8.59 24.03
CA VAL A 492 1.76 7.76 25.16
C VAL A 492 3.29 7.74 25.25
N ARG A 493 3.99 7.54 24.13
CA ARG A 493 5.47 7.54 24.11
C ARG A 493 6.05 8.88 24.55
N VAL A 494 5.43 10.00 24.15
CA VAL A 494 5.83 11.33 24.62
C VAL A 494 5.62 11.47 26.13
N ALA A 495 4.46 11.08 26.65
CA ALA A 495 4.16 11.12 28.08
C ALA A 495 5.14 10.25 28.91
N ASP A 496 5.50 9.06 28.42
CA ASP A 496 6.48 8.18 29.08
C ASP A 496 7.88 8.83 29.12
N MET A 497 8.32 9.46 28.02
CA MET A 497 9.60 10.18 27.98
C MET A 497 9.59 11.40 28.92
N GLU A 498 8.50 12.15 28.96
CA GLU A 498 8.33 13.28 29.89
C GLU A 498 8.38 12.80 31.35
N GLN A 499 7.72 11.67 31.67
CA GLN A 499 7.76 11.08 33.00
C GLN A 499 9.16 10.60 33.38
N GLN A 500 9.91 10.01 32.43
CA GLN A 500 11.30 9.61 32.67
C GLN A 500 12.20 10.81 32.94
N LEU A 501 12.07 11.90 32.17
CA LEU A 501 12.79 13.16 32.41
C LEU A 501 12.42 13.78 33.75
N GLN A 502 11.14 13.76 34.12
CA GLN A 502 10.67 14.25 35.41
C GLN A 502 11.27 13.45 36.57
N LYS A 503 11.28 12.11 36.47
CA LYS A 503 11.95 11.23 37.45
C LYS A 503 13.45 11.48 37.53
N GLN A 504 14.13 11.78 36.42
CA GLN A 504 15.55 12.15 36.42
C GLN A 504 15.78 13.49 37.12
N ARG A 505 14.92 14.50 36.86
CA ARG A 505 14.96 15.79 37.55
C ARG A 505 14.75 15.64 39.05
N GLU A 506 13.76 14.84 39.46
CA GLU A 506 13.48 14.55 40.86
C GLU A 506 14.67 13.85 41.52
N ARG A 507 15.25 12.81 40.91
CA ARG A 507 16.45 12.13 41.43
C ARG A 507 17.66 13.06 41.53
N SER A 508 17.85 13.94 40.53
CA SER A 508 18.93 14.92 40.56
C SER A 508 18.72 15.96 41.66
N LEU A 509 17.47 16.37 41.89
CA LEU A 509 17.10 17.31 42.94
C LEU A 509 17.27 16.68 44.32
N THR A 510 16.87 15.42 44.53
CA THR A 510 17.11 14.70 45.79
C THR A 510 18.60 14.50 46.04
N LEU A 511 19.38 14.14 45.02
CA LEU A 511 20.84 14.03 45.15
C LEU A 511 21.48 15.38 45.53
N LEU A 512 21.03 16.47 44.92
CA LEU A 512 21.49 17.82 45.28
C LEU A 512 21.11 18.17 46.73
N GLN A 513 19.89 17.85 47.16
CA GLN A 513 19.46 18.04 48.54
C GLN A 513 20.32 17.23 49.53
N GLU A 514 20.57 15.95 49.24
CA GLU A 514 21.47 15.10 50.05
C GLU A 514 22.88 15.70 50.12
N LYS A 515 23.42 16.21 48.99
CA LYS A 515 24.73 16.87 48.98
C LYS A 515 24.72 18.19 49.74
N ASP A 516 23.64 18.97 49.67
CA ASP A 516 23.49 20.20 50.45
C ASP A 516 23.38 19.91 51.96
N GLU A 517 22.71 18.83 52.36
CA GLU A 517 22.63 18.34 53.74
C GLU A 517 23.99 17.81 54.25
N GLU A 518 24.71 17.06 53.42
CA GLU A 518 26.09 16.64 53.69
C GLU A 518 27.01 17.86 53.86
N LEU A 519 26.92 18.85 52.96
CA LEU A 519 27.68 20.09 53.06
C LEU A 519 27.30 20.90 54.30
N ALA A 520 26.01 20.95 54.66
CA ALA A 520 25.56 21.58 55.89
C ALA A 520 26.11 20.85 57.13
N SER A 521 26.11 19.52 57.14
CA SER A 521 26.69 18.68 58.21
C SER A 521 28.22 18.85 58.31
N LEU A 522 28.91 18.93 57.18
CA LEU A 522 30.34 19.22 57.11
C LEU A 522 30.65 20.63 57.60
N ARG A 523 29.83 21.63 57.23
CA ARG A 523 29.95 22.99 57.75
C ARG A 523 29.66 23.05 59.24
N GLU A 524 28.64 22.37 59.75
CA GLU A 524 28.31 22.32 61.17
C GLU A 524 29.41 21.62 61.97
N SER A 525 29.92 20.48 61.51
CA SER A 525 31.06 19.80 62.12
C SER A 525 32.35 20.63 62.05
N LEU A 526 32.58 21.37 60.95
CA LEU A 526 33.65 22.35 60.86
C LEU A 526 33.41 23.50 61.85
N ASN A 527 32.20 24.02 62.01
CA ASN A 527 31.88 25.11 62.92
C ASN A 527 31.98 24.67 64.41
N LEU A 528 31.61 23.43 64.73
CA LEU A 528 31.82 22.77 66.02
C LEU A 528 33.32 22.58 66.32
N LYS A 529 34.13 22.29 65.29
CA LYS A 529 35.59 22.13 65.40
C LYS A 529 36.35 23.45 65.27
N SER A 530 35.71 24.48 64.74
CA SER A 530 36.22 25.83 64.49
C SER A 530 35.61 26.87 65.43
N GLY A 531 35.04 26.42 66.56
CA GLY A 531 34.68 27.25 67.73
C GLY A 531 35.88 27.94 68.41
N SER A 532 36.99 28.10 67.70
CA SER A 532 38.13 28.93 68.06
C SER A 532 38.83 29.45 66.80
N ALA A 533 38.21 30.39 66.09
CA ALA A 533 38.88 31.57 65.50
C ALA A 533 37.95 32.36 64.55
N LEU A 534 37.60 33.57 64.99
CA LEU A 534 37.51 34.84 64.24
C LEU A 534 36.72 34.91 62.90
N SER A 535 35.57 35.58 63.02
CA SER A 535 35.09 36.79 62.32
C SER A 535 35.18 36.98 60.77
N PRO A 536 34.21 37.69 60.17
CA PRO A 536 33.92 37.67 58.74
C PRO A 536 34.57 38.85 57.97
N VAL A 537 35.04 38.59 56.74
CA VAL A 537 35.36 39.64 55.77
C VAL A 537 34.28 39.68 54.70
N THR A 538 33.53 40.78 54.73
CA THR A 538 32.70 41.30 53.66
C THR A 538 33.56 41.84 52.51
N SER A 539 33.27 41.44 51.27
CA SER A 539 33.54 42.29 50.10
C SER A 539 32.54 41.99 48.99
N SER A 540 31.57 42.88 48.88
CA SER A 540 30.72 43.09 47.72
C SER A 540 31.53 43.66 46.54
N THR A 541 31.35 43.10 45.34
CA THR A 541 31.40 43.89 44.08
C THR A 541 30.64 43.14 42.99
N LYS A 542 29.55 43.77 42.53
CA LYS A 542 28.85 43.46 41.27
C LYS A 542 29.66 44.03 40.10
N THR A 543 29.57 43.36 38.95
CA THR A 543 29.06 43.84 37.63
C THR A 543 29.91 43.41 36.43
N SER A 544 29.18 42.92 35.41
CA SER A 544 29.39 43.09 33.97
C SER A 544 30.36 42.17 33.23
N ASP A 545 29.71 41.29 32.45
CA ASP A 545 29.86 41.04 31.02
C ASP A 545 31.20 40.60 30.39
N SER A 546 31.03 39.56 29.58
CA SER A 546 31.67 39.25 28.30
C SER A 546 32.99 38.45 28.28
N ASN A 547 32.92 37.44 27.41
CA ASN A 547 33.97 36.63 26.78
C ASN A 547 34.59 35.44 27.54
N ASP A 548 34.24 34.26 27.03
CA ASP A 548 35.14 33.17 26.63
C ASP A 548 36.56 33.22 27.20
N GLU A 549 36.76 32.56 28.33
CA GLU A 549 38.02 31.89 28.61
C GLU A 549 37.77 30.76 29.63
N TRP A 550 37.96 29.54 29.16
CA TRP A 550 38.04 28.37 30.04
C TRP A 550 39.12 28.65 31.10
N PRO A 551 38.84 28.48 32.41
CA PRO A 551 39.82 28.81 33.45
C PRO A 551 41.11 28.01 33.28
N GLU A 552 42.20 28.72 32.97
CA GLU A 552 43.57 28.20 32.81
C GLU A 552 44.12 27.54 34.10
N SER A 553 43.37 27.63 35.20
CA SER A 553 43.62 26.96 36.48
C SER A 553 43.38 25.43 36.46
N LEU A 554 42.84 24.85 35.39
CA LEU A 554 42.66 23.39 35.25
C LEU A 554 43.77 22.69 34.45
N ALA A 555 44.69 23.44 33.83
CA ALA A 555 45.82 22.88 33.09
C ALA A 555 46.76 21.98 33.95
N PRO A 556 47.00 22.28 35.24
CA PRO A 556 47.79 21.38 36.10
C PRO A 556 47.08 20.05 36.42
N LEU A 557 45.75 20.02 36.37
CA LEU A 557 44.95 18.83 36.66
C LEU A 557 44.92 17.87 35.47
N ALA A 558 44.87 18.40 34.24
CA ALA A 558 44.99 17.61 33.01
C ALA A 558 46.40 17.00 32.83
N SER A 559 47.46 17.70 33.29
CA SER A 559 48.83 17.19 33.22
C SER A 559 49.15 16.13 34.29
N MET A 560 48.43 16.09 35.41
CA MET A 560 48.62 15.09 36.48
C MET A 560 47.87 13.77 36.22
N THR A 561 46.90 13.75 35.30
CA THR A 561 46.08 12.56 35.00
C THR A 561 46.65 11.59 33.95
N LEU A 562 47.84 11.88 33.41
CA LEU A 562 48.56 10.95 32.50
C LEU A 562 49.50 9.97 33.25
N GLY A 563 49.43 9.93 34.59
CA GLY A 563 50.08 8.92 35.40
C GLY A 563 49.19 7.69 35.59
N ALA A 564 49.65 6.55 35.09
CA ALA A 564 48.99 5.25 35.12
C ALA A 564 48.37 4.89 36.48
N SER A 565 47.05 4.92 36.57
CA SER A 565 46.26 4.13 37.53
C SER A 565 44.84 3.94 36.98
N ALA A 566 44.17 2.87 37.38
CA ALA A 566 42.98 2.25 36.77
C ALA A 566 41.72 3.14 36.57
N SER A 567 41.78 4.45 36.78
CA SER A 567 40.72 5.44 36.58
C SER A 567 40.87 6.30 35.31
N GLY A 568 42.08 6.40 34.72
CA GLY A 568 42.33 7.26 33.56
C GLY A 568 41.67 6.78 32.26
N GLY A 569 41.53 5.46 32.08
CA GLY A 569 40.83 4.87 30.94
C GLY A 569 39.32 5.11 30.95
N GLN A 570 38.72 5.23 32.15
CA GLN A 570 37.30 5.53 32.32
C GLN A 570 36.98 6.97 31.88
N ILE A 571 37.87 7.92 32.16
CA ILE A 571 37.73 9.34 31.78
C ILE A 571 37.89 9.49 30.27
N LEU A 572 38.88 8.84 29.66
CA LEU A 572 39.05 8.82 28.19
C LEU A 572 37.85 8.22 27.47
N HIS A 573 37.32 7.09 27.96
CA HIS A 573 36.12 6.48 27.40
C HIS A 573 34.90 7.39 27.52
N TYR A 574 34.73 8.07 28.67
CA TYR A 574 33.64 9.03 28.86
C TYR A 574 33.74 10.25 27.93
N VAL A 575 34.95 10.78 27.73
CA VAL A 575 35.20 11.87 26.76
C VAL A 575 34.93 11.41 25.33
N GLU A 576 35.32 10.18 24.98
CA GLU A 576 35.04 9.60 23.66
C GLU A 576 33.54 9.33 23.44
N GLU A 577 32.83 8.88 24.48
CA GLU A 577 31.37 8.73 24.45
C GLU A 577 30.65 10.08 24.32
N LEU A 578 31.12 11.11 25.03
CA LEU A 578 30.60 12.47 24.87
C LEU A 578 30.81 12.97 23.44
N ALA A 579 32.00 12.79 22.86
CA ALA A 579 32.26 13.18 21.47
C ALA A 579 31.37 12.43 20.46
N ARG A 580 31.10 11.12 20.69
CA ARG A 580 30.13 10.36 19.88
C ARG A 580 28.71 10.92 20.03
N LYS A 581 28.29 11.21 21.26
CA LYS A 581 26.97 11.79 21.53
C LYS A 581 26.81 13.18 20.93
N GLU A 582 27.84 14.00 20.97
CA GLU A 582 27.88 15.31 20.30
C GLU A 582 27.80 15.16 18.78
N GLY A 583 28.52 14.20 18.20
CA GLY A 583 28.42 13.86 16.78
C GLY A 583 27.01 13.40 16.38
N GLU A 584 26.39 12.52 17.16
CA GLU A 584 25.00 12.08 16.98
C GLU A 584 24.03 13.25 17.09
N ILE A 585 24.18 14.12 18.10
CA ILE A 585 23.34 15.31 18.30
C ILE A 585 23.48 16.28 17.13
N LEU A 586 24.70 16.54 16.65
CA LEU A 586 24.93 17.40 15.49
C LEU A 586 24.34 16.78 14.22
N GLY A 587 24.45 15.45 14.04
CA GLY A 587 23.80 14.71 12.97
C GLY A 587 22.28 14.84 13.01
N LEU A 588 21.67 14.65 14.18
CA LEU A 588 20.23 14.79 14.41
C LEU A 588 19.76 16.24 14.24
N ARG A 589 20.55 17.23 14.64
CA ARG A 589 20.24 18.65 14.39
C ARG A 589 20.30 18.98 12.90
N ARG A 590 21.28 18.44 12.17
CA ARG A 590 21.38 18.62 10.72
C ARG A 590 20.21 17.96 9.99
N SER A 591 19.83 16.73 10.36
CA SER A 591 18.68 16.06 9.77
C SER A 591 17.36 16.76 10.12
N LYS A 592 17.19 17.23 11.36
CA LYS A 592 16.05 18.07 11.76
C LYS A 592 15.96 19.33 10.90
N ASN A 593 17.05 20.07 10.76
CA ASN A 593 17.06 21.30 9.95
C ASN A 593 16.76 21.02 8.47
N GLN A 594 17.24 19.90 7.93
CA GLN A 594 16.94 19.47 6.56
C GLN A 594 15.45 19.13 6.38
N LEU A 595 14.86 18.42 7.34
CA LEU A 595 13.43 18.10 7.33
C LEU A 595 12.56 19.34 7.50
N GLU A 596 12.95 20.27 8.38
CA GLU A 596 12.26 21.56 8.51
C GLU A 596 12.35 22.41 7.24
N ALA A 597 13.51 22.41 6.56
CA ALA A 597 13.66 23.11 5.29
C ALA A 597 12.75 22.50 4.20
N SER A 598 12.72 21.17 4.09
CA SER A 598 11.82 20.46 3.18
C SER A 598 10.34 20.70 3.50
N LEU A 599 9.98 20.80 4.79
CA LEU A 599 8.63 21.17 5.20
C LEU A 599 8.26 22.59 4.78
N ARG A 600 9.16 23.58 4.95
CA ARG A 600 8.92 24.95 4.50
C ARG A 600 8.79 25.04 2.99
N GLU A 601 9.60 24.29 2.24
CA GLU A 601 9.51 24.21 0.78
C GLU A 601 8.18 23.57 0.34
N MET A 602 7.76 22.48 0.98
CA MET A 602 6.47 21.84 0.73
C MET A 602 5.31 22.80 1.06
N GLN A 603 5.39 23.55 2.15
CA GLN A 603 4.39 24.56 2.49
C GLN A 603 4.33 25.70 1.47
N MET A 604 5.48 26.21 1.01
CA MET A 604 5.51 27.23 -0.05
C MET A 604 4.91 26.71 -1.34
N THR A 605 5.31 25.51 -1.79
CA THR A 605 4.73 24.90 -3.00
C THR A 605 3.22 24.68 -2.86
N PHE A 606 2.74 24.24 -1.70
CA PHE A 606 1.31 24.11 -1.42
C PHE A 606 0.57 25.45 -1.57
N VAL A 607 1.06 26.52 -0.94
CA VAL A 607 0.45 27.86 -1.04
C VAL A 607 0.45 28.36 -2.50
N THR A 608 1.54 28.13 -3.25
CA THR A 608 1.56 28.51 -4.67
C THR A 608 0.56 27.72 -5.52
N MET A 609 0.34 26.44 -5.21
CA MET A 609 -0.64 25.62 -5.91
C MET A 609 -2.06 26.04 -5.55
N GLU A 610 -2.32 26.33 -4.27
CA GLU A 610 -3.60 26.86 -3.81
C GLU A 610 -3.93 28.20 -4.50
N HIS A 611 -2.95 29.10 -4.62
CA HIS A 611 -3.11 30.36 -5.35
C HIS A 611 -3.43 30.13 -6.84
N LYS A 612 -2.70 29.24 -7.52
CA LYS A 612 -2.98 28.89 -8.92
C LYS A 612 -4.37 28.29 -9.11
N VAL A 613 -4.80 27.42 -8.21
CA VAL A 613 -6.14 26.82 -8.26
C VAL A 613 -7.21 27.89 -8.02
N ALA A 614 -6.97 28.84 -7.10
CA ALA A 614 -7.87 29.97 -6.88
C ALA A 614 -7.98 30.87 -8.12
N GLU A 615 -6.88 31.17 -8.79
CA GLU A 615 -6.87 31.93 -10.05
C GLU A 615 -7.62 31.19 -11.18
N GLN A 616 -7.38 29.88 -11.33
CA GLN A 616 -8.11 29.06 -12.30
C GLN A 616 -9.60 29.02 -12.00
N LYS A 617 -9.98 28.87 -10.73
CA LYS A 617 -11.37 28.93 -10.29
C LYS A 617 -11.99 30.28 -10.64
N GLN A 618 -11.29 31.39 -10.38
CA GLN A 618 -11.77 32.72 -10.75
C GLN A 618 -11.94 32.87 -12.26
N HIS A 619 -10.95 32.45 -13.06
CA HIS A 619 -11.03 32.49 -14.52
C HIS A 619 -12.22 31.67 -15.05
N LEU A 620 -12.44 30.46 -14.52
CA LEU A 620 -13.59 29.64 -14.89
C LEU A 620 -14.91 30.27 -14.47
N HIS A 621 -14.99 30.90 -13.28
CA HIS A 621 -16.19 31.65 -12.89
C HIS A 621 -16.43 32.86 -13.79
N GLU A 622 -15.38 33.56 -14.24
CA GLU A 622 -15.49 34.68 -15.18
C GLU A 622 -15.97 34.20 -16.56
N GLU A 623 -15.46 33.07 -17.07
CA GLU A 623 -15.92 32.47 -18.33
C GLU A 623 -17.33 31.88 -18.22
N LEU A 624 -17.70 31.23 -17.11
CA LEU A 624 -19.07 30.79 -16.86
C LEU A 624 -20.02 31.99 -16.82
N ALA A 625 -19.68 33.04 -16.08
CA ALA A 625 -20.47 34.26 -16.05
C ALA A 625 -20.56 34.91 -17.44
N ARG A 626 -19.51 34.83 -18.27
CA ARG A 626 -19.54 35.30 -19.67
C ARG A 626 -20.48 34.44 -20.53
N LEU A 627 -20.46 33.12 -20.37
CA LEU A 627 -21.32 32.20 -21.11
C LEU A 627 -22.78 32.33 -20.67
N GLU A 628 -23.07 32.45 -19.39
CA GLU A 628 -24.42 32.74 -18.86
C GLU A 628 -24.98 34.04 -19.45
N ARG A 629 -24.16 35.10 -19.46
CA ARG A 629 -24.52 36.36 -20.14
C ARG A 629 -24.83 36.13 -21.62
N ASN A 630 -24.05 35.33 -22.34
CA ASN A 630 -24.29 35.06 -23.75
C ASN A 630 -25.51 34.16 -24.00
N GLN A 631 -25.78 33.20 -23.12
CA GLN A 631 -26.94 32.31 -23.21
C GLN A 631 -28.25 33.06 -22.93
N SER A 632 -28.23 34.03 -22.01
CA SER A 632 -29.35 34.93 -21.76
C SER A 632 -29.68 35.89 -22.92
N ARG A 633 -28.83 35.98 -23.96
CA ARG A 633 -29.06 36.83 -25.15
C ARG A 633 -29.99 36.21 -26.18
N GLU A 634 -30.27 34.91 -26.13
CA GLU A 634 -31.07 34.21 -27.15
C GLU A 634 -32.59 34.40 -27.02
N GLY A 635 -33.08 35.14 -26.03
CA GLY A 635 -34.50 35.38 -25.82
C GLY A 635 -34.85 36.85 -25.53
N ALA A 636 -35.53 37.49 -26.48
CA ALA A 636 -36.54 38.52 -26.24
C ALA A 636 -36.17 40.00 -25.96
N ASN A 637 -34.91 40.48 -26.03
CA ASN A 637 -34.62 41.90 -25.68
C ASN A 637 -33.93 42.78 -26.73
N LEU A 638 -33.86 42.36 -28.00
CA LEU A 638 -33.19 43.13 -29.05
C LEU A 638 -33.98 44.38 -29.52
N GLU A 639 -35.30 44.30 -29.60
CA GLU A 639 -36.14 45.45 -29.99
C GLU A 639 -36.21 46.52 -28.88
N TYR A 640 -36.30 46.11 -27.61
CA TYR A 640 -36.20 47.04 -26.49
C TYR A 640 -34.81 47.70 -26.43
N LEU A 641 -33.74 46.92 -26.57
CA LEU A 641 -32.38 47.46 -26.61
C LEU A 641 -32.17 48.43 -27.79
N LYS A 642 -32.73 48.11 -28.96
CA LYS A 642 -32.71 49.00 -30.13
C LYS A 642 -33.43 50.32 -29.85
N ASN A 643 -34.59 50.29 -29.21
CA ASN A 643 -35.34 51.51 -28.86
C ASN A 643 -34.58 52.34 -27.82
N VAL A 644 -34.05 51.71 -26.77
CA VAL A 644 -33.24 52.41 -25.74
C VAL A 644 -31.95 52.98 -26.33
N LEU A 645 -31.28 52.27 -27.23
CA LEU A 645 -30.08 52.79 -27.93
C LEU A 645 -30.42 53.93 -28.88
N LEU A 646 -31.53 53.83 -29.61
CA LEU A 646 -32.01 54.88 -30.50
C LEU A 646 -32.31 56.16 -29.70
N GLU A 647 -33.02 56.03 -28.58
CA GLU A 647 -33.35 57.14 -27.69
C GLU A 647 -32.11 57.71 -26.98
N PHE A 648 -31.14 56.86 -26.64
CA PHE A 648 -29.83 57.28 -26.13
C PHE A 648 -29.02 58.12 -27.13
N PHE A 649 -29.09 57.81 -28.42
CA PHE A 649 -28.43 58.62 -29.47
C PHE A 649 -29.20 59.90 -29.83
N LEU A 650 -30.53 59.91 -29.65
CA LEU A 650 -31.38 61.06 -29.98
C LEU A 650 -31.47 62.10 -28.84
N HIS A 651 -31.29 61.70 -27.59
CA HIS A 651 -31.36 62.59 -26.43
C HIS A 651 -29.98 62.88 -25.84
N SER A 652 -29.65 64.17 -25.67
CA SER A 652 -28.33 64.65 -25.19
C SER A 652 -28.30 65.05 -23.71
N ASP A 653 -29.35 64.77 -22.95
CA ASP A 653 -29.41 65.10 -21.52
C ASP A 653 -28.59 64.06 -20.69
N PRO A 654 -27.60 64.49 -19.88
CA PRO A 654 -26.75 63.57 -19.13
C PRO A 654 -27.48 62.67 -18.14
N SER A 655 -28.62 63.11 -17.59
CA SER A 655 -29.39 62.34 -16.60
C SER A 655 -30.18 61.22 -17.26
N SER A 656 -30.88 61.51 -18.36
CA SER A 656 -31.59 60.51 -19.14
C SER A 656 -30.62 59.51 -19.79
N GLN A 657 -29.48 59.97 -20.30
CA GLN A 657 -28.40 59.09 -20.80
C GLN A 657 -27.87 58.14 -19.74
N SER A 658 -27.71 58.59 -18.48
CA SER A 658 -27.29 57.70 -17.38
C SER A 658 -28.34 56.63 -17.06
N HIS A 659 -29.64 56.97 -17.09
CA HIS A 659 -30.71 56.00 -16.89
C HIS A 659 -30.84 55.01 -18.04
N MET A 660 -30.80 55.48 -19.29
CA MET A 660 -30.78 54.62 -20.48
C MET A 660 -29.53 53.74 -20.52
N PHE A 661 -28.37 54.24 -20.08
CA PHE A 661 -27.16 53.43 -19.93
C PHE A 661 -27.33 52.31 -18.89
N ASN A 662 -27.98 52.57 -17.76
CA ASN A 662 -28.27 51.51 -16.77
C ASN A 662 -29.22 50.45 -17.36
N ALA A 663 -30.20 50.83 -18.17
CA ALA A 663 -31.08 49.90 -18.88
C ALA A 663 -30.31 49.08 -19.94
N ILE A 664 -29.41 49.71 -20.70
CA ILE A 664 -28.51 49.03 -21.66
C ILE A 664 -27.58 48.06 -20.91
N ALA A 665 -26.98 48.48 -19.81
CA ALA A 665 -26.08 47.67 -18.99
C ALA A 665 -26.81 46.47 -18.35
N ALA A 666 -28.09 46.63 -17.98
CA ALA A 666 -28.92 45.54 -17.47
C ALA A 666 -29.31 44.56 -18.60
N CYS A 667 -29.75 45.05 -19.76
CA CYS A 667 -30.11 44.20 -20.90
C CYS A 667 -28.90 43.45 -21.49
N LEU A 668 -27.72 44.08 -21.50
CA LEU A 668 -26.48 43.48 -21.98
C LEU A 668 -25.64 42.82 -20.87
N HIS A 669 -26.16 42.79 -19.63
CA HIS A 669 -25.52 42.20 -18.45
C HIS A 669 -24.04 42.61 -18.26
N PHE A 670 -23.74 43.91 -18.33
CA PHE A 670 -22.37 44.41 -18.18
C PHE A 670 -21.76 44.00 -16.83
N SER A 671 -20.47 43.69 -16.83
CA SER A 671 -19.75 43.44 -15.58
C SER A 671 -19.63 44.73 -14.75
N PRO A 672 -19.49 44.63 -13.41
CA PRO A 672 -19.26 45.79 -12.56
C PRO A 672 -18.05 46.62 -12.98
N LYS A 673 -16.99 45.97 -13.50
CA LYS A 673 -15.77 46.60 -14.01
C LYS A 673 -16.05 47.45 -15.26
N GLU A 674 -16.91 46.99 -16.17
CA GLU A 674 -17.28 47.71 -17.40
C GLU A 674 -18.18 48.90 -17.11
N ILE A 675 -19.17 48.73 -16.22
CA ILE A 675 -20.03 49.83 -15.75
C ILE A 675 -19.17 50.94 -15.13
N GLN A 676 -18.18 50.57 -14.31
CA GLN A 676 -17.27 51.52 -13.68
C GLN A 676 -16.36 52.21 -14.71
N ARG A 677 -15.88 51.49 -15.73
CA ARG A 677 -15.09 52.05 -16.84
C ARG A 677 -15.89 53.11 -17.62
N VAL A 678 -17.14 52.83 -17.97
CA VAL A 678 -17.99 53.79 -18.69
C VAL A 678 -18.31 55.01 -17.82
N ARG A 679 -18.68 54.80 -16.54
CA ARG A 679 -18.90 55.90 -15.58
C ARG A 679 -17.65 56.75 -15.32
N SER A 680 -16.45 56.20 -15.53
CA SER A 680 -15.21 56.96 -15.42
C SER A 680 -14.95 57.88 -16.62
N GLN A 681 -15.42 57.49 -17.82
CA GLN A 681 -15.29 58.30 -19.04
C GLN A 681 -16.37 59.38 -19.17
N HIS A 682 -17.53 59.19 -18.54
CA HIS A 682 -18.63 60.16 -18.53
C HIS A 682 -18.93 60.66 -17.10
N PRO A 683 -18.08 61.54 -16.54
CA PRO A 683 -18.22 62.02 -15.16
C PRO A 683 -19.51 62.84 -14.92
N LYS A 684 -20.11 63.40 -15.98
CA LYS A 684 -21.40 64.11 -15.91
C LYS A 684 -22.58 63.22 -15.54
N TRP A 685 -22.45 61.90 -15.67
CA TRP A 685 -23.47 60.91 -15.29
C TRP A 685 -23.42 60.54 -13.79
N LYS A 686 -22.42 61.01 -13.04
CA LYS A 686 -22.26 60.71 -11.60
C LYS A 686 -23.13 61.57 -10.68
N LEU A 687 -23.89 62.53 -11.21
CA LEU A 687 -24.42 63.64 -10.40
C LEU A 687 -25.79 63.41 -9.75
N ASN A 688 -26.45 62.26 -9.91
CA ASN A 688 -27.75 62.02 -9.28
C ASN A 688 -27.83 60.60 -8.69
N LEU A 689 -27.24 60.43 -7.50
CA LEU A 689 -27.72 59.49 -6.48
C LEU A 689 -27.82 60.29 -5.18
N VAL A 690 -29.00 60.87 -4.98
CA VAL A 690 -29.55 61.21 -3.65
C VAL A 690 -30.62 60.17 -3.35
#